data_AF-A0A3N5S340-F1
#
_entry.id   AF-A0A3N5S340-F1
#
_cell.length_a   1.000
_cell.length_b   1.000
_cell.length_c   1.000
_cell.angle_alpha   90.00
_cell.angle_beta   90.00
_cell.angle_gamma   90.00
#
_symmetry.space_group_name_H-M   'P 1'
#
loop_
_entity.id
_entity.type
_entity.pdbx_description
1 polymer ?
#
loop_
_entity_poly.entity_id
_entity_poly.type
_entity_poly.pdbx_seq_one_letter_code
_entity_poly.pdbx_strand_id
1 'polypeptide(L)'
;MQEITARQVNVVDPFWSPRLAVNAEKAIFHQWEQLEATRCIDNFRIAAGEKEGFREGFFFSDSDAYKWLDAASRIYALHADPKLGSVMDSLITLLRRAQMPDGYIFTYNQIHFPGQRWVNLQIEHELYCHGHLIEAGVSHYEATGRRDLLDLCTKAADLLVRDFLDASNDQAPGHEEIELALIRLYRVTGKEEYLELARRFVERRGRIPFFPLHLWRQFKSHNKRKAHVAELRKAYMAGHPEHRSFRLPEDNFSKKPPFSRQRWYLSALRGLYAQQHTPIRQQTVPVGHSVRFGYLETAAAMLLREKPDLSSRSTQRGKEKRSSFESLVPFVFKKESPDETLLSTLEQAWERMVARRMYVTGGLGAAPGLEGFGRDYELDPEYAYAETCASLASLFWNWEMALLTREARYSDLFEWQLYNATTVGMGQNGNTYLYNNPLAVHQGVARREWYVVPCCPSNLSRTFADLGKYVYSSEEGNVWIHQYVGSETTVDVGVPVKVKVESGLPWTGKVRILVKPGIQKGFKINLRKPSWAAASLGEQTTASGYDPRNAHYDTFLRVWSPQGETLEFNFDMSIQLRRAHPKVKGHVGKVAITRGPLVYCLESVDNPGVDIFAAQLDPASLQDELVPDLLGGCVLIHGRTTDGKPLKFIPYFLWANRGESQMTVWVNCK
;
A
#
# COMPACT_ATOMS: atom_id res chain seq x y z
N MET A 1 5.48 12.72 -15.37
CA MET A 1 4.05 12.77 -15.75
C MET A 1 3.25 13.53 -14.72
N GLN A 2 2.26 14.30 -15.18
CA GLN A 2 1.30 14.95 -14.29
C GLN A 2 0.18 13.98 -13.97
N GLU A 3 -0.08 13.86 -12.68
CA GLU A 3 -1.14 13.04 -12.12
C GLU A 3 -2.51 13.69 -12.35
N ILE A 4 -3.54 12.87 -12.56
CA ILE A 4 -4.93 13.31 -12.64
C ILE A 4 -5.61 12.94 -11.32
N THR A 5 -6.43 13.84 -10.78
CA THR A 5 -7.13 13.58 -9.51
C THR A 5 -8.28 12.60 -9.70
N ALA A 6 -8.61 11.82 -8.66
CA ALA A 6 -9.71 10.85 -8.73
C ALA A 6 -11.05 11.50 -9.13
N ARG A 7 -11.29 12.76 -8.74
CA ARG A 7 -12.50 13.53 -9.08
C ARG A 7 -12.66 13.83 -10.57
N GLN A 8 -11.55 13.89 -11.29
CA GLN A 8 -11.55 14.15 -12.73
C GLN A 8 -11.86 12.89 -13.54
N VAL A 9 -11.96 11.73 -12.90
CA VAL A 9 -12.16 10.43 -13.55
C VAL A 9 -13.44 9.80 -13.02
N ASN A 10 -14.47 9.74 -13.87
CA ASN A 10 -15.70 9.05 -13.57
C ASN A 10 -15.53 7.56 -13.88
N VAL A 11 -15.47 6.69 -12.87
CA VAL A 11 -15.36 5.23 -13.05
C VAL A 11 -16.74 4.63 -13.31
N VAL A 12 -16.92 4.09 -14.52
CA VAL A 12 -18.14 3.42 -14.97
C VAL A 12 -17.72 2.06 -15.52
N ASP A 13 -17.63 1.09 -14.61
CA ASP A 13 -17.00 -0.21 -14.86
C ASP A 13 -17.82 -1.33 -14.20
N PRO A 14 -18.13 -2.42 -14.92
CA PRO A 14 -18.97 -3.50 -14.39
C PRO A 14 -18.29 -4.28 -13.24
N PHE A 15 -16.96 -4.23 -13.13
CA PHE A 15 -16.20 -4.86 -12.05
C PHE A 15 -15.97 -3.89 -10.88
N TRP A 16 -15.50 -2.67 -11.17
CA TRP A 16 -15.09 -1.73 -10.13
C TRP A 16 -16.24 -0.92 -9.55
N SER A 17 -17.20 -0.44 -10.35
CA SER A 17 -18.29 0.40 -9.83
C SER A 17 -19.08 -0.27 -8.69
N PRO A 18 -19.45 -1.58 -8.74
CA PRO A 18 -20.08 -2.24 -7.61
C PRO A 18 -19.23 -2.30 -6.34
N ARG A 19 -17.90 -2.46 -6.47
CA ARG A 19 -16.97 -2.48 -5.33
C ARG A 19 -16.79 -1.09 -4.72
N LEU A 20 -16.73 -0.06 -5.55
CA LEU A 20 -16.70 1.33 -5.12
C LEU A 20 -18.00 1.71 -4.37
N ALA A 21 -19.15 1.22 -4.84
CA ALA A 21 -20.43 1.39 -4.15
C ALA A 21 -20.42 0.69 -2.78
N VAL A 22 -20.00 -0.58 -2.69
CA VAL A 22 -19.85 -1.29 -1.40
C VAL A 22 -18.92 -0.54 -0.45
N ASN A 23 -17.82 0.00 -0.97
CA ASN A 23 -16.89 0.79 -0.17
C ASN A 23 -17.55 2.06 0.41
N ALA A 24 -18.28 2.80 -0.43
CA ALA A 24 -18.92 4.06 -0.08
C ALA A 24 -20.16 3.90 0.82
N GLU A 25 -20.95 2.85 0.60
CA GLU A 25 -22.26 2.68 1.22
C GLU A 25 -22.24 1.74 2.43
N LYS A 26 -21.24 0.86 2.54
CA LYS A 26 -21.17 -0.17 3.59
C LYS A 26 -19.86 -0.17 4.35
N ALA A 27 -18.73 -0.35 3.66
CA ALA A 27 -17.45 -0.58 4.32
C ALA A 27 -17.04 0.58 5.22
N ILE A 28 -17.18 1.82 4.74
CA ILE A 28 -16.79 3.01 5.50
C ILE A 28 -17.61 3.20 6.79
N PHE A 29 -18.90 2.81 6.78
CA PHE A 29 -19.75 2.90 7.97
C PHE A 29 -19.48 1.76 8.95
N HIS A 30 -19.29 0.53 8.45
CA HIS A 30 -18.84 -0.59 9.28
C HIS A 30 -17.52 -0.27 9.99
N GLN A 31 -16.56 0.32 9.27
CA GLN A 31 -15.29 0.76 9.85
C GLN A 31 -15.50 1.77 10.98
N TRP A 32 -16.39 2.75 10.81
CA TRP A 32 -16.73 3.70 11.87
C TRP A 32 -17.31 2.99 13.11
N GLU A 33 -18.24 2.07 12.91
CA GLU A 33 -18.83 1.26 13.99
C GLU A 33 -17.75 0.47 14.74
N GLN A 34 -16.78 -0.10 14.03
CA GLN A 34 -15.65 -0.80 14.65
C GLN A 34 -14.70 0.14 15.41
N LEU A 35 -14.47 1.36 14.94
CA LEU A 35 -13.65 2.35 15.66
C LEU A 35 -14.32 2.80 16.97
N GLU A 36 -15.65 2.95 16.98
CA GLU A 36 -16.42 3.18 18.20
C GLU A 36 -16.39 1.94 19.11
N ALA A 37 -16.65 0.75 18.57
CA ALA A 37 -16.69 -0.50 19.32
C ALA A 37 -15.33 -0.84 19.95
N THR A 38 -14.21 -0.53 19.29
CA THR A 38 -12.86 -0.72 19.82
C THR A 38 -12.39 0.42 20.73
N ARG A 39 -13.23 1.42 20.97
CA ARG A 39 -12.94 2.63 21.77
C ARG A 39 -11.77 3.46 21.22
N CYS A 40 -11.47 3.32 19.93
CA CYS A 40 -10.48 4.17 19.26
C CYS A 40 -10.89 5.65 19.34
N ILE A 41 -12.16 5.97 19.03
CA ILE A 41 -12.68 7.35 19.07
C ILE A 41 -12.76 7.88 20.51
N ASP A 42 -13.06 7.01 21.48
CA ASP A 42 -13.09 7.38 22.90
C ASP A 42 -11.74 7.91 23.41
N ASN A 43 -10.63 7.44 22.85
CA ASN A 43 -9.30 7.95 23.22
C ASN A 43 -9.18 9.46 22.98
N PHE A 44 -9.77 9.97 21.91
CA PHE A 44 -9.83 11.41 21.64
C PHE A 44 -10.82 12.13 22.56
N ARG A 45 -11.96 11.51 22.89
CA ARG A 45 -12.91 12.06 23.88
C ARG A 45 -12.28 12.22 25.25
N ILE A 46 -11.46 11.24 25.67
CA ILE A 46 -10.70 11.31 26.93
C ILE A 46 -9.65 12.42 26.84
N ALA A 47 -8.87 12.49 25.75
CA ALA A 47 -7.86 13.53 25.57
C ALA A 47 -8.47 14.95 25.51
N ALA A 48 -9.70 15.10 25.03
CA ALA A 48 -10.46 16.35 25.02
C ALA A 48 -11.15 16.67 26.36
N GLY A 49 -11.12 15.77 27.35
CA GLY A 49 -11.82 15.93 28.63
C GLY A 49 -13.35 15.76 28.54
N GLU A 50 -13.86 15.19 27.45
CA GLU A 50 -15.30 14.96 27.21
C GLU A 50 -15.80 13.62 27.76
N LYS A 51 -14.88 12.73 28.14
CA LYS A 51 -15.18 11.40 28.65
C LYS A 51 -14.14 10.97 29.68
N GLU A 52 -14.59 10.48 30.83
CA GLU A 52 -13.72 9.75 31.74
C GLU A 52 -13.53 8.32 31.24
N GLY A 53 -12.31 7.80 31.32
CA GLY A 53 -12.01 6.49 30.75
C GLY A 53 -10.55 6.09 30.84
N PHE A 54 -10.28 4.85 30.44
CA PHE A 54 -8.93 4.37 30.17
C PHE A 54 -8.73 4.28 28.65
N ARG A 55 -7.56 4.72 28.17
CA ARG A 55 -7.21 4.62 26.75
C ARG A 55 -7.10 3.15 26.32
N GLU A 56 -7.73 2.79 25.22
CA GLU A 56 -7.70 1.45 24.64
C GLU A 56 -6.91 1.37 23.32
N GLY A 57 -6.48 0.16 22.98
CA GLY A 57 -5.71 -0.12 21.77
C GLY A 57 -4.20 -0.01 21.93
N PHE A 58 -3.50 -0.13 20.81
CA PHE A 58 -2.05 0.09 20.74
C PHE A 58 -1.73 1.58 20.82
N PHE A 59 -0.46 1.92 21.08
CA PHE A 59 -0.03 3.32 21.10
C PHE A 59 -0.30 4.03 19.76
N PHE A 60 -0.33 3.32 18.62
CA PHE A 60 -0.65 3.88 17.30
C PHE A 60 -2.14 3.89 16.92
N SER A 61 -3.06 3.49 17.80
CA SER A 61 -4.50 3.37 17.46
C SER A 61 -5.15 4.67 16.98
N ASP A 62 -4.53 5.83 17.26
CA ASP A 62 -4.97 7.13 16.76
C ASP A 62 -4.96 7.18 15.23
N SER A 63 -4.02 6.45 14.61
CA SER A 63 -3.92 6.36 13.15
C SER A 63 -5.12 5.65 12.50
N ASP A 64 -5.85 4.81 13.24
CA ASP A 64 -7.00 4.09 12.69
C ASP A 64 -8.16 5.08 12.40
N ALA A 65 -8.38 6.05 13.31
CA ALA A 65 -9.32 7.14 13.10
C ALA A 65 -8.89 8.07 11.97
N TYR A 66 -7.59 8.37 11.86
CA TYR A 66 -7.07 9.23 10.80
C TYR A 66 -7.17 8.58 9.42
N LYS A 67 -6.82 7.30 9.29
CA LYS A 67 -7.00 6.56 8.02
C LYS A 67 -8.47 6.45 7.63
N TRP A 68 -9.37 6.28 8.60
CA TRP A 68 -10.80 6.32 8.32
C TRP A 68 -11.24 7.69 7.80
N LEU A 69 -10.77 8.78 8.41
CA LEU A 69 -11.08 10.14 7.96
C LEU A 69 -10.51 10.46 6.57
N ASP A 70 -9.31 9.96 6.26
CA ASP A 70 -8.70 10.00 4.93
C ASP A 70 -9.56 9.25 3.90
N ALA A 71 -9.94 8.01 4.19
CA ALA A 71 -10.83 7.21 3.34
C ALA A 71 -12.20 7.87 3.15
N ALA A 72 -12.83 8.32 4.24
CA ALA A 72 -14.12 8.99 4.23
C ALA A 72 -14.09 10.26 3.38
N SER A 73 -13.01 11.05 3.46
CA SER A 73 -12.85 12.27 2.66
C SER A 73 -12.79 11.96 1.16
N ARG A 74 -12.03 10.93 0.77
CA ARG A 74 -11.90 10.51 -0.64
C ARG A 74 -13.18 9.89 -1.18
N ILE A 75 -13.89 9.13 -0.36
CA ILE A 75 -15.21 8.59 -0.71
C ILE A 75 -16.20 9.74 -0.88
N TYR A 76 -16.29 10.66 0.09
CA TYR A 76 -17.18 11.82 0.05
C TYR A 76 -16.93 12.69 -1.19
N ALA A 77 -15.68 12.76 -1.64
CA ALA A 77 -15.31 13.47 -2.83
C ALA A 77 -15.95 12.94 -4.13
N LEU A 78 -16.28 11.66 -4.19
CA LEU A 78 -16.86 10.97 -5.35
C LEU A 78 -18.35 10.64 -5.14
N HIS A 79 -18.74 10.42 -3.88
CA HIS A 79 -20.07 10.05 -3.45
C HIS A 79 -20.43 10.85 -2.19
N ALA A 80 -20.99 12.04 -2.38
CA ALA A 80 -21.36 12.92 -1.29
C ALA A 80 -22.57 12.37 -0.53
N ASP A 81 -22.34 11.87 0.68
CA ASP A 81 -23.36 11.38 1.59
C ASP A 81 -23.45 12.29 2.84
N PRO A 82 -24.63 12.86 3.18
CA PRO A 82 -24.78 13.74 4.34
C PRO A 82 -24.47 13.09 5.69
N LYS A 83 -24.76 11.79 5.86
CA LYS A 83 -24.43 11.05 7.08
C LYS A 83 -22.92 10.92 7.20
N LEU A 84 -22.22 10.55 6.12
CA LEU A 84 -20.76 10.49 6.11
C LEU A 84 -20.15 11.87 6.43
N GLY A 85 -20.67 12.93 5.81
CA GLY A 85 -20.30 14.32 6.10
C GLY A 85 -20.42 14.67 7.59
N SER A 86 -21.57 14.34 8.20
CA SER A 86 -21.81 14.60 9.62
C SER A 86 -20.88 13.84 10.56
N VAL A 87 -20.53 12.59 10.24
CA VAL A 87 -19.60 11.80 11.06
C VAL A 87 -18.18 12.36 10.95
N MET A 88 -17.73 12.72 9.74
CA MET A 88 -16.45 13.40 9.54
C MET A 88 -16.37 14.71 10.32
N ASP A 89 -17.39 15.56 10.24
CA ASP A 89 -17.44 16.84 10.94
C ASP A 89 -17.38 16.68 12.46
N SER A 90 -18.06 15.65 12.98
CA SER A 90 -18.03 15.31 14.40
C SER A 90 -16.63 14.88 14.84
N LEU A 91 -15.96 14.05 14.05
CA LEU A 91 -14.58 13.63 14.33
C LEU A 91 -13.61 14.82 14.26
N ILE A 92 -13.63 15.62 13.19
CA ILE A 92 -12.74 16.79 13.03
C ILE A 92 -12.90 17.76 14.20
N THR A 93 -14.14 18.00 14.61
CA THR A 93 -14.47 18.86 15.74
C THR A 93 -13.93 18.29 17.06
N LEU A 94 -14.00 16.98 17.27
CA LEU A 94 -13.38 16.30 18.41
C LEU A 94 -11.85 16.39 18.37
N LEU A 95 -11.21 16.14 17.22
CA LEU A 95 -9.77 16.25 17.05
C LEU A 95 -9.26 17.65 17.38
N ARG A 96 -10.01 18.69 16.98
CA ARG A 96 -9.68 20.09 17.29
C ARG A 96 -9.65 20.36 18.80
N ARG A 97 -10.54 19.74 19.58
CA ARG A 97 -10.57 19.89 21.04
C ARG A 97 -9.53 19.02 21.75
N ALA A 98 -9.19 17.87 21.16
CA ALA A 98 -8.12 17.00 21.66
C ALA A 98 -6.70 17.53 21.35
N GLN A 99 -6.52 18.34 20.30
CA GLN A 99 -5.22 18.92 19.95
C GLN A 99 -4.74 19.91 21.01
N MET A 100 -3.49 19.77 21.46
CA MET A 100 -2.87 20.73 22.38
C MET A 100 -2.62 22.09 21.72
N PRO A 101 -2.51 23.19 22.50
CA PRO A 101 -2.35 24.54 21.93
C PRO A 101 -1.16 24.73 20.99
N ASP A 102 -0.08 23.96 21.16
CA ASP A 102 1.12 24.03 20.32
C ASP A 102 1.07 23.12 19.09
N GLY A 103 -0.06 22.47 18.83
CA GLY A 103 -0.29 21.60 17.67
C GLY A 103 -0.13 20.11 17.95
N TYR A 104 0.37 19.71 19.13
CA TYR A 104 0.61 18.31 19.46
C TYR A 104 -0.70 17.52 19.61
N ILE A 105 -0.78 16.34 18.98
CA ILE A 105 -1.89 15.41 19.14
C ILE A 105 -1.43 13.96 19.04
N PHE A 106 -1.41 13.29 20.19
CA PHE A 106 -1.10 11.87 20.31
C PHE A 106 -1.61 11.37 21.66
N THR A 107 -2.79 10.77 21.65
CA THR A 107 -3.59 10.53 22.86
C THR A 107 -2.89 9.57 23.84
N TYR A 108 -2.04 8.66 23.37
CA TYR A 108 -1.23 7.78 24.24
C TYR A 108 -0.35 8.58 25.21
N ASN A 109 0.36 9.59 24.71
CA ASN A 109 1.20 10.45 25.55
C ASN A 109 0.37 11.47 26.32
N GLN A 110 -0.63 12.09 25.69
CA GLN A 110 -1.48 13.09 26.37
C GLN A 110 -2.17 12.50 27.61
N ILE A 111 -2.58 11.23 27.55
CA ILE A 111 -3.32 10.56 28.63
C ILE A 111 -2.37 9.90 29.63
N HIS A 112 -1.38 9.13 29.19
CA HIS A 112 -0.56 8.32 30.10
C HIS A 112 0.76 8.98 30.52
N PHE A 113 1.25 9.96 29.76
CA PHE A 113 2.55 10.58 29.97
C PHE A 113 2.50 12.09 29.75
N PRO A 114 1.63 12.83 30.47
CA PRO A 114 1.48 14.26 30.28
C PRO A 114 2.84 14.97 30.42
N GLY A 115 3.12 15.88 29.49
CA GLY A 115 4.40 16.59 29.40
C GLY A 115 5.54 15.83 28.71
N GLN A 116 5.32 14.58 28.26
CA GLN A 116 6.30 13.82 27.47
C GLN A 116 5.87 13.74 26.01
N ARG A 117 6.82 13.98 25.11
CA ARG A 117 6.70 13.78 23.66
C ARG A 117 8.05 13.39 23.07
N TRP A 118 8.03 12.69 21.94
CA TRP A 118 9.22 12.29 21.18
C TRP A 118 10.21 11.40 21.97
N VAL A 119 9.73 10.71 23.01
CA VAL A 119 10.58 9.90 23.90
C VAL A 119 11.00 8.59 23.24
N ASN A 120 10.14 8.05 22.36
CA ASN A 120 10.36 6.76 21.74
C ASN A 120 9.91 6.71 20.28
N LEU A 121 10.66 7.38 19.41
CA LEU A 121 10.34 7.48 17.99
C LEU A 121 10.53 6.16 17.24
N GLN A 122 11.37 5.24 17.74
CA GLN A 122 11.64 3.97 17.08
C GLN A 122 10.52 2.93 17.28
N ILE A 123 9.75 3.00 18.36
CA ILE A 123 8.74 1.99 18.69
C ILE A 123 7.33 2.58 18.79
N GLU A 124 7.14 3.78 19.35
CA GLU A 124 5.81 4.24 19.80
C GLU A 124 5.02 5.06 18.75
N HIS A 125 5.50 5.15 17.50
CA HIS A 125 4.71 5.59 16.32
C HIS A 125 4.12 7.02 16.41
N GLU A 126 4.70 7.91 17.23
CA GLU A 126 4.22 9.30 17.35
C GLU A 126 4.18 10.02 15.99
N LEU A 127 5.29 9.98 15.25
CA LEU A 127 5.39 10.59 13.91
C LEU A 127 4.52 9.88 12.86
N TYR A 128 4.32 8.56 13.00
CA TYR A 128 3.45 7.78 12.11
C TYR A 128 1.98 8.21 12.24
N CYS A 129 1.50 8.40 13.47
CA CYS A 129 0.15 8.92 13.71
C CYS A 129 0.01 10.36 13.17
N HIS A 130 1.02 11.21 13.33
CA HIS A 130 1.00 12.56 12.75
C HIS A 130 0.97 12.53 11.21
N GLY A 131 1.70 11.60 10.58
CA GLY A 131 1.67 11.46 9.13
C GLY A 131 0.28 11.10 8.62
N HIS A 132 -0.37 10.10 9.22
CA HIS A 132 -1.74 9.74 8.84
C HIS A 132 -2.78 10.85 9.13
N LEU A 133 -2.59 11.64 10.21
CA LEU A 133 -3.41 12.83 10.44
C LEU A 133 -3.25 13.85 9.32
N ILE A 134 -2.01 14.12 8.91
CA ILE A 134 -1.71 15.07 7.82
C ILE A 134 -2.31 14.57 6.50
N GLU A 135 -2.17 13.28 6.18
CA GLU A 135 -2.80 12.69 4.99
C GLU A 135 -4.32 12.89 4.98
N ALA A 136 -4.99 12.67 6.12
CA ALA A 136 -6.42 12.91 6.26
C ALA A 136 -6.79 14.37 6.04
N GLY A 137 -6.00 15.30 6.59
CA GLY A 137 -6.19 16.74 6.40
C GLY A 137 -6.06 17.20 4.95
N VAL A 138 -5.05 16.69 4.23
CA VAL A 138 -4.87 16.98 2.81
C VAL A 138 -6.04 16.44 2.00
N SER A 139 -6.42 15.18 2.21
CA SER A 139 -7.53 14.56 1.47
C SER A 139 -8.87 15.24 1.76
N HIS A 140 -9.12 15.67 3.00
CA HIS A 140 -10.33 16.42 3.36
C HIS A 140 -10.40 17.79 2.69
N TYR A 141 -9.26 18.50 2.63
CA TYR A 141 -9.16 19.77 1.93
C TYR A 141 -9.38 19.59 0.42
N GLU A 142 -8.71 18.61 -0.20
CA GLU A 142 -8.90 18.27 -1.61
C GLU A 142 -10.36 17.89 -1.90
N ALA A 143 -11.03 17.23 -0.95
CA ALA A 143 -12.42 16.80 -1.05
C ALA A 143 -13.44 17.93 -0.86
N THR A 144 -13.20 18.88 0.03
CA THR A 144 -14.26 19.82 0.46
C THR A 144 -13.92 21.29 0.24
N GLY A 145 -12.65 21.61 -0.02
CA GLY A 145 -12.12 22.97 0.00
C GLY A 145 -12.08 23.59 1.40
N ARG A 146 -12.56 22.89 2.44
CA ARG A 146 -12.56 23.39 3.83
C ARG A 146 -11.19 23.23 4.45
N ARG A 147 -10.81 24.21 5.27
CA ARG A 147 -9.49 24.28 5.90
C ARG A 147 -9.48 23.82 7.36
N ASP A 148 -10.62 23.43 7.90
CA ASP A 148 -10.79 23.31 9.33
C ASP A 148 -10.09 22.07 9.93
N LEU A 149 -9.86 21.02 9.13
CA LEU A 149 -8.89 19.94 9.40
C LEU A 149 -7.49 20.28 8.88
N LEU A 150 -7.36 20.91 7.71
CA LEU A 150 -6.05 21.29 7.15
C LEU A 150 -5.25 22.19 8.12
N ASP A 151 -5.88 23.19 8.71
CA ASP A 151 -5.24 24.13 9.63
C ASP A 151 -4.84 23.43 10.96
N LEU A 152 -5.59 22.41 11.39
CA LEU A 152 -5.20 21.53 12.50
C LEU A 152 -3.93 20.76 12.14
N CYS A 153 -3.87 20.18 10.95
CA CYS A 153 -2.69 19.48 10.43
C CYS A 153 -1.49 20.41 10.23
N THR A 154 -1.70 21.64 9.75
CA THR A 154 -0.66 22.68 9.62
C THR A 154 -0.05 23.01 10.98
N LYS A 155 -0.85 23.18 12.04
CA LYS A 155 -0.32 23.38 13.40
C LYS A 155 0.52 22.19 13.87
N ALA A 156 0.05 20.97 13.63
CA ALA A 156 0.79 19.76 13.96
C ALA A 156 2.11 19.68 13.17
N ALA A 157 2.10 19.97 11.87
CA ALA A 157 3.29 19.97 11.03
C ALA A 157 4.28 21.09 11.40
N ASP A 158 3.81 22.26 11.80
CA ASP A 158 4.64 23.37 12.26
C ASP A 158 5.39 23.03 13.54
N LEU A 159 4.72 22.34 14.46
CA LEU A 159 5.37 21.72 15.62
C LEU A 159 6.47 20.74 15.20
N LEU A 160 6.21 19.88 14.21
CA LEU A 160 7.21 18.95 13.72
C LEU A 160 8.40 19.66 13.07
N VAL A 161 8.17 20.72 12.28
CA VAL A 161 9.25 21.55 11.71
C VAL A 161 10.11 22.14 12.83
N ARG A 162 9.47 22.76 13.83
CA ARG A 162 10.18 23.36 14.97
C ARG A 162 11.05 22.34 15.72
N ASP A 163 10.52 21.15 15.97
CA ASP A 163 11.18 20.16 16.81
C ASP A 163 12.16 19.27 16.02
N PHE A 164 11.97 19.08 14.71
CA PHE A 164 12.70 18.08 13.92
C PHE A 164 13.47 18.60 12.70
N LEU A 165 13.30 19.84 12.23
CA LEU A 165 14.01 20.29 11.02
C LEU A 165 15.54 20.18 11.17
N ASP A 166 16.07 20.67 12.30
CA ASP A 166 17.50 20.66 12.61
C ASP A 166 17.91 19.54 13.61
N ALA A 167 17.01 18.59 13.87
CA ALA A 167 17.27 17.49 14.79
C ALA A 167 18.36 16.52 14.29
N SER A 168 18.93 15.77 15.23
CA SER A 168 19.92 14.72 14.99
C SER A 168 19.32 13.50 14.28
N ASN A 169 20.18 12.65 13.71
CA ASN A 169 19.76 11.48 12.93
C ASN A 169 18.92 10.47 13.73
N ASP A 170 19.10 10.41 15.05
CA ASP A 170 18.37 9.52 15.96
C ASP A 170 16.92 9.96 16.22
N GLN A 171 16.50 11.09 15.64
CA GLN A 171 15.14 11.59 15.66
C GLN A 171 14.33 11.20 14.41
N ALA A 172 14.80 10.24 13.62
CA ALA A 172 14.02 9.65 12.54
C ALA A 172 12.92 8.71 13.11
N PRO A 173 11.77 8.56 12.42
CA PRO A 173 10.73 7.63 12.85
C PRO A 173 11.21 6.16 12.81
N GLY A 174 10.59 5.29 13.60
CA GLY A 174 10.73 3.83 13.50
C GLY A 174 9.76 3.18 12.53
N HIS A 175 8.73 3.92 12.11
CA HIS A 175 7.81 3.55 11.04
C HIS A 175 7.61 4.78 10.14
N GLU A 176 8.05 4.66 8.91
CA GLU A 176 7.89 5.61 7.81
C GLU A 176 6.41 5.87 7.57
N GLU A 177 6.06 7.10 7.19
CA GLU A 177 4.70 7.59 6.83
C GLU A 177 4.71 9.12 6.82
N ILE A 178 5.38 9.73 7.80
CA ILE A 178 5.42 11.20 7.93
C ILE A 178 6.08 11.87 6.70
N GLU A 179 7.01 11.18 6.06
CA GLU A 179 7.77 11.68 4.92
C GLU A 179 6.84 11.95 3.71
N LEU A 180 6.03 10.97 3.31
CA LEU A 180 5.06 11.14 2.23
C LEU A 180 3.95 12.14 2.60
N ALA A 181 3.52 12.14 3.86
CA ALA A 181 2.46 13.02 4.33
C ALA A 181 2.87 14.50 4.27
N LEU A 182 4.11 14.82 4.69
CA LEU A 182 4.66 16.17 4.61
C LEU A 182 4.80 16.66 3.17
N ILE A 183 5.15 15.78 2.23
CA ILE A 183 5.21 16.14 0.80
C ILE A 183 3.81 16.46 0.26
N ARG A 184 2.80 15.66 0.63
CA ARG A 184 1.40 15.96 0.29
C ARG A 184 0.95 17.29 0.89
N LEU A 185 1.31 17.57 2.14
CA LEU A 185 0.97 18.84 2.78
C LEU A 185 1.68 20.03 2.10
N TYR A 186 2.95 19.87 1.71
CA TYR A 186 3.66 20.87 0.92
C TYR A 186 2.91 21.20 -0.38
N ARG A 187 2.42 20.20 -1.13
CA ARG A 187 1.71 20.42 -2.41
C ARG A 187 0.48 21.32 -2.26
N VAL A 188 -0.23 21.27 -1.13
CA VAL A 188 -1.45 22.06 -0.91
C VAL A 188 -1.22 23.36 -0.13
N THR A 189 -0.07 23.53 0.51
CA THR A 189 0.26 24.72 1.32
C THR A 189 1.33 25.62 0.71
N GLY A 190 2.21 25.07 -0.14
CA GLY A 190 3.38 25.75 -0.67
C GLY A 190 4.49 26.00 0.37
N LYS A 191 4.40 25.44 1.58
CA LYS A 191 5.38 25.69 2.64
C LYS A 191 6.60 24.78 2.52
N GLU A 192 7.70 25.33 2.02
CA GLU A 192 8.96 24.64 1.72
C GLU A 192 9.55 23.87 2.91
N GLU A 193 9.35 24.34 4.14
CA GLU A 193 9.85 23.69 5.35
C GLU A 193 9.28 22.28 5.54
N TYR A 194 8.07 21.99 5.06
CA TYR A 194 7.49 20.65 5.09
C TYR A 194 8.22 19.71 4.13
N LEU A 195 8.50 20.17 2.91
CA LEU A 195 9.25 19.40 1.91
C LEU A 195 10.68 19.16 2.37
N GLU A 196 11.33 20.18 2.95
CA GLU A 196 12.66 20.04 3.52
C GLU A 196 12.67 19.07 4.71
N LEU A 197 11.70 19.14 5.62
CA LEU A 197 11.59 18.19 6.72
C LEU A 197 11.38 16.75 6.23
N ALA A 198 10.53 16.53 5.23
CA ALA A 198 10.36 15.22 4.60
C ALA A 198 11.69 14.69 4.04
N ARG A 199 12.41 15.54 3.29
CA ARG A 199 13.75 15.22 2.77
C ARG A 199 14.73 14.87 3.88
N ARG A 200 14.72 15.62 4.99
CA ARG A 200 15.58 15.35 6.15
C ARG A 200 15.26 14.00 6.79
N PHE A 201 13.99 13.64 6.95
CA PHE A 201 13.64 12.32 7.49
C PHE A 201 14.11 11.17 6.58
N VAL A 202 13.88 11.26 5.27
CA VAL A 202 14.39 10.27 4.31
C VAL A 202 15.91 10.17 4.37
N GLU A 203 16.61 11.31 4.43
CA GLU A 203 18.08 11.34 4.52
C GLU A 203 18.63 11.05 5.92
N ARG A 204 17.84 11.00 6.99
CA ARG A 204 18.34 10.56 8.31
C ARG A 204 18.43 9.03 8.41
N ARG A 205 17.67 8.31 7.57
CA ARG A 205 17.64 6.84 7.56
C ARG A 205 19.03 6.26 7.40
N GLY A 206 19.35 5.27 8.23
CA GLY A 206 20.63 4.57 8.19
C GLY A 206 21.82 5.34 8.71
N ARG A 207 21.62 6.52 9.32
CA ARG A 207 22.70 7.39 9.81
C ARG A 207 22.70 7.56 11.35
N ILE A 208 21.98 6.70 12.07
CA ILE A 208 21.97 6.70 13.55
C ILE A 208 23.26 6.06 14.07
N PRO A 209 24.09 6.78 14.84
CA PRO A 209 25.34 6.23 15.36
C PRO A 209 25.04 5.14 16.40
N PHE A 210 25.79 4.03 16.34
CA PHE A 210 25.63 2.89 17.24
C PHE A 210 24.17 2.41 17.34
N PHE A 211 23.49 2.27 16.18
CA PHE A 211 22.08 1.92 16.10
C PHE A 211 21.62 0.78 17.04
N PRO A 212 22.34 -0.36 17.20
CA PRO A 212 21.94 -1.41 18.12
C PRO A 212 21.81 -0.93 19.58
N LEU A 213 22.73 -0.06 20.05
CA LEU A 213 22.69 0.52 21.39
C LEU A 213 21.54 1.54 21.51
N HIS A 214 21.35 2.37 20.48
CA HIS A 214 20.21 3.28 20.42
C HIS A 214 18.89 2.50 20.53
N LEU A 215 18.69 1.47 19.71
CA LEU A 215 17.50 0.63 19.73
C LEU A 215 17.31 -0.10 21.07
N TRP A 216 18.39 -0.59 21.70
CA TRP A 216 18.31 -1.16 23.04
C TRP A 216 17.80 -0.15 24.08
N ARG A 217 18.23 1.12 24.02
CA ARG A 217 17.70 2.19 24.88
C ARG A 217 16.22 2.44 24.61
N GLN A 218 15.80 2.42 23.34
CA GLN A 218 14.40 2.55 22.94
C GLN A 218 13.56 1.37 23.47
N PHE A 219 14.06 0.13 23.42
CA PHE A 219 13.38 -1.02 24.04
C PHE A 219 13.28 -0.90 25.56
N LYS A 220 14.35 -0.47 26.23
CA LYS A 220 14.33 -0.23 27.68
C LYS A 220 13.30 0.84 28.05
N SER A 221 13.25 1.94 27.29
CA SER A 221 12.26 3.01 27.44
C SER A 221 10.84 2.48 27.25
N HIS A 222 10.58 1.76 26.14
CA HIS A 222 9.28 1.19 25.84
C HIS A 222 8.80 0.21 26.93
N ASN A 223 9.67 -0.70 27.38
CA ASN A 223 9.31 -1.67 28.42
C ASN A 223 8.95 -0.97 29.74
N LYS A 224 9.69 0.07 30.12
CA LYS A 224 9.38 0.87 31.32
C LYS A 224 8.02 1.56 31.19
N ARG A 225 7.77 2.20 30.04
CA ARG A 225 6.52 2.91 29.75
C ARG A 225 5.32 1.96 29.69
N LYS A 226 5.48 0.80 29.05
CA LYS A 226 4.48 -0.27 29.02
C LYS A 226 4.14 -0.81 30.42
N ALA A 227 5.14 -1.03 31.27
CA ALA A 227 4.93 -1.45 32.65
C ALA A 227 4.15 -0.39 33.44
N HIS A 228 4.50 0.89 33.29
CA HIS A 228 3.76 1.99 33.92
C HIS A 228 2.29 2.05 33.47
N VAL A 229 2.01 1.93 32.18
CA VAL A 229 0.62 1.91 31.67
C VAL A 229 -0.14 0.68 32.19
N ALA A 230 0.53 -0.47 32.36
CA ALA A 230 -0.10 -1.65 32.95
C ALA A 230 -0.48 -1.43 34.42
N GLU A 231 0.34 -0.70 35.19
CA GLU A 231 0.04 -0.29 36.57
C GLU A 231 -1.15 0.68 36.61
N LEU A 232 -1.16 1.70 35.75
CA LEU A 232 -2.28 2.63 35.61
C LEU A 232 -3.58 1.90 35.25
N ARG A 233 -3.51 0.95 34.31
CA ARG A 233 -4.66 0.12 33.94
C ARG A 233 -5.15 -0.71 35.13
N LYS A 234 -4.25 -1.33 35.89
CA LYS A 234 -4.61 -2.11 37.08
C LYS A 234 -5.30 -1.25 38.12
N ALA A 235 -4.80 -0.04 38.37
CA ALA A 235 -5.41 0.92 39.29
C ALA A 235 -6.80 1.37 38.80
N TYR A 236 -6.92 1.72 37.52
CA TYR A 236 -8.21 2.11 36.91
C TYR A 236 -9.26 0.99 37.05
N MET A 237 -8.89 -0.26 36.72
CA MET A 237 -9.78 -1.43 36.78
C MET A 237 -10.14 -1.87 38.20
N ALA A 238 -9.42 -1.39 39.22
CA ALA A 238 -9.79 -1.58 40.62
C ALA A 238 -10.94 -0.66 41.03
N GLY A 239 -10.98 0.57 40.49
CA GLY A 239 -12.06 1.53 40.71
C GLY A 239 -13.27 1.39 39.78
N HIS A 240 -13.10 0.72 38.62
CA HIS A 240 -14.10 0.65 37.55
C HIS A 240 -14.37 -0.81 37.11
N PRO A 241 -14.99 -1.65 37.97
CA PRO A 241 -15.20 -3.08 37.68
C PRO A 241 -16.05 -3.35 36.42
N GLU A 242 -16.94 -2.43 36.05
CA GLU A 242 -17.77 -2.46 34.84
C GLU A 242 -16.94 -2.44 33.55
N HIS A 243 -15.71 -1.91 33.57
CA HIS A 243 -14.82 -1.90 32.40
C HIS A 243 -14.16 -3.27 32.13
N ARG A 244 -14.24 -4.23 33.04
CA ARG A 244 -13.55 -5.54 32.91
C ARG A 244 -14.12 -6.44 31.81
N SER A 245 -15.37 -6.22 31.41
CA SER A 245 -16.05 -6.98 30.35
C SER A 245 -15.58 -6.60 28.94
N PHE A 246 -14.99 -5.42 28.79
CA PHE A 246 -14.49 -4.95 27.50
C PHE A 246 -13.30 -5.78 27.01
N ARG A 247 -13.37 -6.22 25.75
CA ARG A 247 -12.30 -6.95 25.06
C ARG A 247 -12.12 -6.35 23.68
N LEU A 248 -10.87 -6.07 23.33
CA LEU A 248 -10.51 -5.81 21.94
C LEU A 248 -10.66 -7.09 21.12
N PRO A 249 -10.85 -6.97 19.79
CA PRO A 249 -10.82 -8.12 18.89
C PRO A 249 -9.51 -8.91 19.00
N GLU A 250 -9.50 -10.09 18.42
CA GLU A 250 -8.30 -10.92 18.35
C GLU A 250 -7.26 -10.38 17.35
N ASP A 251 -6.04 -10.89 17.49
CA ASP A 251 -4.96 -10.69 16.53
C ASP A 251 -5.21 -11.50 15.24
N ASN A 252 -4.51 -11.17 14.16
CA ASN A 252 -4.63 -11.92 12.92
C ASN A 252 -3.87 -13.26 12.99
N PHE A 253 -4.48 -14.31 12.44
CA PHE A 253 -3.83 -15.63 12.39
C PHE A 253 -2.72 -15.65 11.33
N SER A 254 -1.50 -15.98 11.73
CA SER A 254 -0.41 -16.31 10.82
C SER A 254 0.40 -17.50 11.32
N LYS A 255 0.65 -18.48 10.44
CA LYS A 255 1.57 -19.57 10.73
C LYS A 255 2.99 -18.99 10.75
N LYS A 256 3.74 -19.18 11.83
CA LYS A 256 5.12 -18.66 11.96
C LYS A 256 6.13 -19.79 11.82
N PRO A 257 7.15 -19.66 10.97
CA PRO A 257 8.21 -20.66 10.89
C PRO A 257 9.02 -20.70 12.19
N PRO A 258 9.73 -21.81 12.47
CA PRO A 258 10.65 -21.88 13.61
C PRO A 258 11.65 -20.73 13.62
N PHE A 259 12.07 -20.32 14.82
CA PHE A 259 13.02 -19.22 15.04
C PHE A 259 12.59 -17.82 14.55
N SER A 260 11.31 -17.61 14.24
CA SER A 260 10.78 -16.30 13.81
C SER A 260 11.12 -15.16 14.77
N ARG A 261 11.06 -15.42 16.09
CA ARG A 261 11.36 -14.41 17.13
C ARG A 261 12.84 -14.02 17.13
N GLN A 262 13.74 -14.99 17.00
CA GLN A 262 15.19 -14.76 16.93
C GLN A 262 15.55 -14.01 15.66
N ARG A 263 14.94 -14.39 14.53
CA ARG A 263 15.09 -13.66 13.26
C ARG A 263 14.63 -12.21 13.38
N TRP A 264 13.52 -11.96 14.09
CA TRP A 264 13.06 -10.60 14.37
C TRP A 264 14.09 -9.80 15.17
N TYR A 265 14.60 -10.32 16.29
CA TYR A 265 15.62 -9.61 17.08
C TYR A 265 16.89 -9.31 16.26
N LEU A 266 17.37 -10.27 15.46
CA LEU A 266 18.54 -10.05 14.60
C LEU A 266 18.28 -9.00 13.52
N SER A 267 17.09 -9.01 12.92
CA SER A 267 16.67 -8.00 11.94
C SER A 267 16.59 -6.61 12.57
N ALA A 268 15.95 -6.51 13.73
CA ALA A 268 15.80 -5.27 14.47
C ALA A 268 17.16 -4.70 14.91
N LEU A 269 18.01 -5.50 15.55
CA LEU A 269 19.34 -5.05 16.00
C LEU A 269 20.24 -4.59 14.85
N ARG A 270 20.11 -5.19 13.65
CA ARG A 270 20.83 -4.76 12.45
C ARG A 270 20.22 -3.54 11.75
N GLY A 271 19.12 -2.99 12.25
CA GLY A 271 18.38 -1.89 11.62
C GLY A 271 17.63 -2.31 10.36
N LEU A 272 17.55 -3.60 10.03
CA LEU A 272 16.87 -4.06 8.83
C LEU A 272 15.35 -3.87 8.95
N TYR A 273 14.78 -4.15 10.14
CA TYR A 273 13.33 -4.12 10.38
C TYR A 273 12.66 -2.78 10.01
N ALA A 274 13.33 -1.67 10.30
CA ALA A 274 12.87 -0.30 10.08
C ALA A 274 13.75 0.48 9.08
N GLN A 275 14.44 -0.24 8.18
CA GLN A 275 15.21 0.36 7.09
C GLN A 275 16.28 1.37 7.58
N GLN A 276 16.84 1.11 8.77
CA GLN A 276 17.91 1.88 9.45
C GLN A 276 19.30 1.24 9.30
N HIS A 277 19.43 0.19 8.49
CA HIS A 277 20.67 -0.58 8.35
C HIS A 277 21.76 0.12 7.52
N THR A 278 21.37 1.00 6.59
CA THR A 278 22.27 1.76 5.73
C THR A 278 21.54 2.99 5.16
N PRO A 279 22.23 4.07 4.73
CA PRO A 279 21.59 5.22 4.09
C PRO A 279 20.68 4.83 2.93
N ILE A 280 19.56 5.54 2.75
CA ILE A 280 18.54 5.23 1.72
C ILE A 280 19.12 5.05 0.32
N ARG A 281 20.12 5.86 -0.07
CA ARG A 281 20.83 5.80 -1.37
C ARG A 281 21.67 4.52 -1.58
N GLN A 282 21.73 3.64 -0.59
CA GLN A 282 22.46 2.38 -0.64
C GLN A 282 21.53 1.16 -0.40
N GLN A 283 20.22 1.39 -0.24
CA GLN A 283 19.24 0.34 0.04
C GLN A 283 18.73 -0.33 -1.24
N THR A 284 19.57 -1.13 -1.91
CA THR A 284 19.20 -1.81 -3.17
C THR A 284 18.50 -3.16 -2.98
N VAL A 285 18.21 -3.55 -1.72
CA VAL A 285 17.60 -4.84 -1.39
C VAL A 285 16.42 -4.64 -0.43
N PRO A 286 15.20 -5.07 -0.81
CA PRO A 286 14.03 -4.96 0.06
C PRO A 286 14.18 -5.84 1.31
N VAL A 287 14.26 -5.23 2.49
CA VAL A 287 14.48 -5.91 3.78
C VAL A 287 13.54 -5.38 4.85
N GLY A 288 13.40 -6.13 5.95
CA GLY A 288 12.60 -5.71 7.09
C GLY A 288 11.11 -5.77 6.83
N HIS A 289 10.36 -4.96 7.58
CA HIS A 289 8.91 -4.88 7.48
C HIS A 289 8.48 -4.30 6.12
N SER A 290 7.51 -4.93 5.46
CA SER A 290 7.20 -4.61 4.05
C SER A 290 6.45 -3.29 3.89
N VAL A 291 5.52 -2.92 4.79
CA VAL A 291 4.82 -1.62 4.73
C VAL A 291 5.79 -0.45 4.93
N ARG A 292 6.57 -0.47 6.02
CA ARG A 292 7.67 0.48 6.29
C ARG A 292 8.56 0.73 5.08
N PHE A 293 9.04 -0.34 4.45
CA PHE A 293 9.80 -0.27 3.20
C PHE A 293 9.00 0.43 2.11
N GLY A 294 7.78 -0.02 1.80
CA GLY A 294 6.98 0.59 0.72
C GLY A 294 6.67 2.08 0.95
N TYR A 295 6.42 2.51 2.19
CA TYR A 295 6.21 3.93 2.53
C TYR A 295 7.50 4.74 2.37
N LEU A 296 8.66 4.18 2.74
CA LEU A 296 9.96 4.81 2.52
C LEU A 296 10.23 5.05 1.03
N GLU A 297 10.07 4.00 0.23
CA GLU A 297 10.33 4.03 -1.21
C GLU A 297 9.36 4.97 -1.93
N THR A 298 8.08 5.00 -1.50
CA THR A 298 7.08 5.96 -1.99
C THR A 298 7.51 7.39 -1.71
N ALA A 299 7.88 7.71 -0.47
CA ALA A 299 8.33 9.05 -0.10
C ALA A 299 9.60 9.46 -0.87
N ALA A 300 10.55 8.54 -1.06
CA ALA A 300 11.75 8.79 -1.84
C ALA A 300 11.45 9.08 -3.32
N ALA A 301 10.53 8.34 -3.94
CA ALA A 301 10.06 8.60 -5.30
C ALA A 301 9.33 9.95 -5.42
N MET A 302 8.47 10.28 -4.46
CA MET A 302 7.79 11.58 -4.39
C MET A 302 8.79 12.74 -4.29
N LEU A 303 9.83 12.61 -3.44
CA LEU A 303 10.88 13.64 -3.31
C LEU A 303 11.61 13.90 -4.62
N LEU A 304 11.90 12.85 -5.41
CA LEU A 304 12.54 12.99 -6.72
C LEU A 304 11.67 13.75 -7.72
N ARG A 305 10.33 13.59 -7.63
CA ARG A 305 9.40 14.35 -8.46
C ARG A 305 9.35 15.82 -8.09
N GLU A 306 9.37 16.15 -6.80
CA GLU A 306 9.33 17.54 -6.33
C GLU A 306 10.67 18.27 -6.48
N LYS A 307 11.80 17.55 -6.35
CA LYS A 307 13.15 18.10 -6.52
C LYS A 307 13.96 17.24 -7.49
N PRO A 308 13.77 17.40 -8.80
CA PRO A 308 14.53 16.68 -9.83
C PRO A 308 16.05 16.90 -9.73
N ASP A 309 16.50 18.02 -9.18
CA ASP A 309 17.93 18.27 -8.92
C ASP A 309 18.53 17.28 -7.90
N LEU A 310 17.72 16.52 -7.16
CA LEU A 310 18.18 15.40 -6.34
C LEU A 310 18.46 14.12 -7.16
N SER A 311 17.99 14.06 -8.41
CA SER A 311 18.25 12.99 -9.38
C SER A 311 19.50 13.23 -10.23
N SER A 312 19.99 14.47 -10.32
CA SER A 312 21.18 14.84 -11.10
C SER A 312 22.20 15.62 -10.27
N ARG A 313 23.48 15.26 -10.38
CA ARG A 313 24.67 15.89 -9.75
C ARG A 313 24.44 17.34 -9.29
N SER A 314 24.64 17.62 -8.00
CA SER A 314 24.98 18.97 -7.55
C SER A 314 26.36 19.35 -8.09
N THR A 315 26.42 19.89 -9.31
CA THR A 315 27.54 20.71 -9.76
C THR A 315 27.21 22.16 -9.45
N GLN A 316 28.10 22.79 -8.68
CA GLN A 316 28.24 24.24 -8.43
C GLN A 316 27.44 24.83 -7.25
N ARG A 317 28.13 24.96 -6.11
CA ARG A 317 28.18 26.24 -5.39
C ARG A 317 29.59 26.81 -5.46
N GLY A 318 29.61 28.13 -5.69
CA GLY A 318 30.73 29.03 -5.96
C GLY A 318 32.12 28.66 -5.43
N LYS A 319 33.11 28.80 -6.32
CA LYS A 319 34.50 29.06 -5.95
C LYS A 319 34.57 30.41 -5.24
N GLU A 320 34.61 30.39 -3.91
CA GLU A 320 35.29 31.44 -3.15
C GLU A 320 36.55 30.84 -2.52
N LYS A 321 37.67 31.50 -2.78
CA LYS A 321 39.02 31.11 -2.35
C LYS A 321 39.06 30.96 -0.82
N ARG A 322 39.35 29.76 -0.33
CA ARG A 322 39.97 29.56 0.98
C ARG A 322 41.36 28.96 0.83
N SER A 323 42.30 29.60 1.51
CA SER A 323 43.73 29.35 1.48
C SER A 323 44.10 27.95 1.95
N SER A 324 45.20 27.46 1.38
CA SER A 324 45.95 26.26 1.77
C SER A 324 46.19 26.18 3.28
N PHE A 325 45.51 25.27 3.99
CA PHE A 325 45.97 24.73 5.29
C PHE A 325 45.22 23.45 5.73
N GLU A 326 44.88 22.54 4.80
CA GLU A 326 44.34 21.21 5.15
C GLU A 326 44.99 20.10 4.33
N SER A 327 46.26 19.81 4.65
CA SER A 327 46.91 18.57 4.27
C SER A 327 47.20 17.78 5.55
N LEU A 328 46.19 17.09 6.12
CA LEU A 328 46.37 16.02 7.14
C LEU A 328 45.06 15.33 7.60
N VAL A 329 44.05 15.15 6.74
CA VAL A 329 42.88 14.29 7.04
C VAL A 329 42.83 13.11 6.06
N PRO A 330 42.72 11.85 6.53
CA PRO A 330 42.65 10.70 5.65
C PRO A 330 41.44 10.75 4.71
N PHE A 331 41.74 10.46 3.46
CA PHE A 331 40.89 10.38 2.28
C PHE A 331 39.69 9.41 2.46
N VAL A 332 38.53 9.89 2.92
CA VAL A 332 37.24 9.17 2.78
C VAL A 332 36.10 10.17 2.49
N PHE A 333 36.11 10.75 1.29
CA PHE A 333 34.89 11.21 0.63
C PHE A 333 34.93 10.66 -0.79
N LYS A 334 34.36 9.47 -0.95
CA LYS A 334 34.15 8.88 -2.27
C LYS A 334 33.14 9.78 -3.00
N LYS A 335 33.58 10.40 -4.08
CA LYS A 335 32.72 11.11 -5.03
C LYS A 335 31.76 10.06 -5.60
N GLU A 336 30.47 10.20 -5.31
CA GLU A 336 29.43 9.23 -5.70
C GLU A 336 29.47 8.98 -7.22
N SER A 337 29.46 7.70 -7.61
CA SER A 337 29.52 7.31 -9.03
C SER A 337 28.14 7.52 -9.70
N PRO A 338 28.07 7.60 -11.04
CA PRO A 338 26.80 7.74 -11.77
C PRO A 338 25.76 6.62 -11.46
N ASP A 339 26.21 5.47 -10.97
CA ASP A 339 25.37 4.32 -10.58
C ASP A 339 24.71 4.48 -9.19
N GLU A 340 25.02 5.54 -8.43
CA GLU A 340 24.59 5.79 -7.04
C GLU A 340 23.52 6.89 -6.90
N THR A 341 22.70 7.17 -7.92
CA THR A 341 21.55 8.09 -7.76
C THR A 341 20.43 7.45 -6.95
N LEU A 342 19.64 8.27 -6.22
CA LEU A 342 18.49 7.75 -5.47
C LEU A 342 17.51 7.00 -6.38
N LEU A 343 17.28 7.48 -7.61
CA LEU A 343 16.46 6.78 -8.60
C LEU A 343 17.00 5.38 -8.92
N SER A 344 18.29 5.26 -9.24
CA SER A 344 18.95 3.96 -9.48
C SER A 344 18.80 3.02 -8.28
N THR A 345 18.86 3.54 -7.06
CA THR A 345 18.61 2.73 -5.85
C THR A 345 17.18 2.19 -5.81
N LEU A 346 16.17 3.05 -6.05
CA LEU A 346 14.76 2.64 -6.09
C LEU A 346 14.53 1.58 -7.17
N GLU A 347 15.07 1.78 -8.38
CA GLU A 347 14.96 0.83 -9.48
C GLU A 347 15.57 -0.53 -9.13
N GLN A 348 16.78 -0.55 -8.55
CA GLN A 348 17.44 -1.79 -8.13
C GLN A 348 16.68 -2.52 -7.01
N ALA A 349 16.16 -1.77 -6.04
CA ALA A 349 15.34 -2.34 -4.97
C ALA A 349 14.05 -2.97 -5.52
N TRP A 350 13.39 -2.27 -6.45
CA TRP A 350 12.18 -2.74 -7.12
C TRP A 350 12.45 -4.00 -7.96
N GLU A 351 13.52 -4.00 -8.77
CA GLU A 351 13.95 -5.14 -9.56
C GLU A 351 14.23 -6.36 -8.69
N ARG A 352 14.89 -6.16 -7.54
CA ARG A 352 15.19 -7.23 -6.59
C ARG A 352 13.91 -7.78 -5.94
N MET A 353 12.94 -6.91 -5.64
CA MET A 353 11.63 -7.30 -5.11
C MET A 353 10.92 -8.22 -6.09
N VAL A 354 10.73 -7.76 -7.34
CA VAL A 354 10.01 -8.48 -8.39
C VAL A 354 10.70 -9.80 -8.73
N ALA A 355 12.01 -9.76 -8.95
CA ALA A 355 12.74 -10.94 -9.40
C ALA A 355 12.81 -12.04 -8.31
N ARG A 356 12.78 -11.69 -7.01
CA ARG A 356 13.21 -12.64 -5.96
C ARG A 356 12.35 -12.70 -4.70
N ARG A 357 11.51 -11.71 -4.39
CA ARG A 357 10.85 -11.58 -3.07
C ARG A 357 9.34 -11.25 -3.14
N MET A 358 8.73 -11.45 -4.30
CA MET A 358 7.31 -11.20 -4.53
C MET A 358 6.57 -12.51 -4.80
N TYR A 359 5.43 -12.73 -4.15
CA TYR A 359 4.55 -13.87 -4.42
C TYR A 359 3.86 -13.74 -5.78
N VAL A 360 3.31 -14.83 -6.33
CA VAL A 360 2.62 -14.80 -7.64
C VAL A 360 1.39 -13.91 -7.65
N THR A 361 0.77 -13.64 -6.50
CA THR A 361 -0.33 -12.68 -6.35
C THR A 361 0.14 -11.21 -6.37
N GLY A 362 1.44 -10.97 -6.41
CA GLY A 362 2.05 -9.66 -6.16
C GLY A 362 2.21 -9.34 -4.66
N GLY A 363 1.76 -10.21 -3.76
CA GLY A 363 1.85 -9.99 -2.31
C GLY A 363 3.30 -9.94 -1.82
N LEU A 364 3.55 -9.10 -0.80
CA LEU A 364 4.87 -8.86 -0.23
C LEU A 364 4.92 -9.24 1.25
N GLY A 365 6.00 -9.90 1.64
CA GLY A 365 6.24 -10.30 3.03
C GLY A 365 6.12 -11.81 3.21
N ALA A 366 7.27 -12.48 3.28
CA ALA A 366 7.37 -13.94 3.42
C ALA A 366 7.80 -14.39 4.81
N ALA A 367 8.09 -13.44 5.71
CA ALA A 367 8.49 -13.70 7.07
C ALA A 367 7.43 -13.13 8.04
N PRO A 368 6.43 -13.93 8.47
CA PRO A 368 5.35 -13.48 9.35
C PRO A 368 5.81 -12.86 10.68
N GLY A 369 6.95 -13.31 11.23
CA GLY A 369 7.51 -12.70 12.43
C GLY A 369 8.06 -11.29 12.22
N LEU A 370 8.35 -10.90 10.98
CA LEU A 370 8.78 -9.55 10.60
C LEU A 370 7.65 -8.73 9.97
N GLU A 371 6.55 -9.39 9.59
CA GLU A 371 5.52 -8.81 8.71
C GLU A 371 6.18 -8.25 7.43
N GLY A 372 7.15 -9.00 6.92
CA GLY A 372 8.22 -8.42 6.13
C GLY A 372 8.94 -9.39 5.22
N PHE A 373 9.94 -8.87 4.52
CA PHE A 373 10.65 -9.59 3.48
C PHE A 373 11.40 -10.83 4.01
N GLY A 374 11.28 -11.90 3.23
CA GLY A 374 12.12 -13.09 3.32
C GLY A 374 13.53 -12.85 2.78
N ARG A 375 14.34 -13.91 2.76
CA ARG A 375 15.52 -14.00 1.89
C ARG A 375 15.05 -14.12 0.44
N ASP A 376 15.97 -13.94 -0.51
CA ASP A 376 15.67 -14.24 -1.92
C ASP A 376 15.15 -15.67 -2.07
N TYR A 377 14.07 -15.83 -2.84
CA TYR A 377 13.40 -17.10 -3.12
C TYR A 377 12.80 -17.80 -1.87
N GLU A 378 12.76 -17.13 -0.72
CA GLU A 378 11.99 -17.56 0.45
C GLU A 378 10.54 -17.11 0.26
N LEU A 379 9.74 -17.91 -0.44
CA LEU A 379 8.34 -17.63 -0.78
C LEU A 379 7.48 -18.87 -0.52
N ASP A 380 7.56 -19.41 0.68
CA ASP A 380 6.69 -20.51 1.09
C ASP A 380 5.23 -20.04 1.13
N PRO A 381 4.29 -20.69 0.42
CA PRO A 381 2.89 -20.26 0.33
C PRO A 381 2.13 -20.41 1.66
N GLU A 382 2.56 -21.29 2.56
CA GLU A 382 1.93 -21.47 3.88
C GLU A 382 2.35 -20.39 4.89
N TYR A 383 3.59 -19.89 4.76
CA TYR A 383 4.13 -18.83 5.60
C TYR A 383 3.98 -17.45 4.97
N ALA A 384 3.24 -17.32 3.88
CA ALA A 384 2.99 -16.03 3.24
C ALA A 384 2.28 -15.09 4.22
N TYR A 385 2.98 -14.03 4.62
CA TYR A 385 2.34 -12.94 5.35
C TYR A 385 1.56 -12.08 4.36
N ALA A 386 2.23 -11.63 3.27
CA ALA A 386 1.59 -10.98 2.14
C ALA A 386 0.54 -9.95 2.57
N GLU A 387 0.92 -9.07 3.50
CA GLU A 387 0.00 -8.15 4.17
C GLU A 387 -0.72 -7.27 3.14
N THR A 388 -2.02 -7.04 3.33
CA THR A 388 -2.77 -6.15 2.45
C THR A 388 -2.14 -4.76 2.39
N CYS A 389 -1.74 -4.16 3.52
CA CYS A 389 -1.04 -2.88 3.55
C CYS A 389 0.31 -2.89 2.82
N ALA A 390 1.01 -4.03 2.77
CA ALA A 390 2.28 -4.12 2.06
C ALA A 390 2.05 -4.06 0.54
N SER A 391 0.99 -4.69 0.04
CA SER A 391 0.56 -4.57 -1.35
C SER A 391 0.15 -3.12 -1.67
N LEU A 392 -0.61 -2.47 -0.79
CA LEU A 392 -1.01 -1.06 -0.94
C LEU A 392 0.19 -0.09 -0.97
N ALA A 393 1.15 -0.26 -0.06
CA ALA A 393 2.37 0.53 -0.06
C ALA A 393 3.17 0.33 -1.36
N SER A 394 3.18 -0.89 -1.92
CA SER A 394 3.77 -1.17 -3.23
C SER A 394 2.98 -0.53 -4.38
N LEU A 395 1.65 -0.45 -4.30
CA LEU A 395 0.85 0.29 -5.29
C LEU A 395 1.24 1.78 -5.32
N PHE A 396 1.37 2.42 -4.16
CA PHE A 396 1.78 3.82 -4.08
C PHE A 396 3.18 4.03 -4.66
N TRP A 397 4.13 3.16 -4.33
CA TRP A 397 5.47 3.24 -4.87
C TRP A 397 5.50 3.02 -6.39
N ASN A 398 4.81 2.00 -6.90
CA ASN A 398 4.69 1.76 -8.34
C ASN A 398 4.07 2.95 -9.08
N TRP A 399 3.06 3.59 -8.50
CA TRP A 399 2.45 4.76 -9.11
C TRP A 399 3.44 5.93 -9.24
N GLU A 400 4.17 6.23 -8.17
CA GLU A 400 5.19 7.28 -8.17
C GLU A 400 6.34 6.97 -9.14
N MET A 401 6.79 5.71 -9.19
CA MET A 401 7.80 5.26 -10.16
C MET A 401 7.30 5.35 -11.60
N ALA A 402 6.04 4.95 -11.87
CA ALA A 402 5.45 5.10 -13.20
C ALA A 402 5.49 6.57 -13.62
N LEU A 403 5.00 7.49 -12.77
CA LEU A 403 4.99 8.93 -13.04
C LEU A 403 6.39 9.52 -13.26
N LEU A 404 7.40 8.99 -12.59
CA LEU A 404 8.78 9.43 -12.66
C LEU A 404 9.51 8.92 -13.92
N THR A 405 9.40 7.62 -14.24
CA THR A 405 10.21 6.98 -15.29
C THR A 405 9.48 6.81 -16.61
N ARG A 406 8.15 6.88 -16.63
CA ARG A 406 7.28 6.56 -17.79
C ARG A 406 7.33 5.10 -18.23
N GLU A 407 7.80 4.20 -17.38
CA GLU A 407 7.89 2.78 -17.71
C GLU A 407 6.62 2.03 -17.33
N ALA A 408 6.16 1.16 -18.23
CA ALA A 408 4.91 0.43 -18.04
C ALA A 408 5.02 -0.69 -17.00
N ARG A 409 6.23 -1.17 -16.69
CA ARG A 409 6.48 -2.23 -15.69
C ARG A 409 5.91 -1.90 -14.31
N TYR A 410 5.92 -0.63 -13.93
CA TYR A 410 5.37 -0.18 -12.65
C TYR A 410 3.83 -0.17 -12.68
N SER A 411 3.22 0.33 -13.75
CA SER A 411 1.77 0.31 -13.94
C SER A 411 1.21 -1.11 -14.12
N ASP A 412 2.01 -2.02 -14.68
CA ASP A 412 1.68 -3.43 -14.82
C ASP A 412 1.69 -4.16 -13.47
N LEU A 413 2.73 -3.95 -12.66
CA LEU A 413 2.75 -4.49 -11.30
C LEU A 413 1.62 -3.90 -10.44
N PHE A 414 1.31 -2.61 -10.61
CA PHE A 414 0.16 -1.98 -9.97
C PHE A 414 -1.13 -2.73 -10.28
N GLU A 415 -1.42 -3.00 -11.56
CA GLU A 415 -2.61 -3.75 -11.98
C GLU A 415 -2.64 -5.13 -11.31
N TRP A 416 -1.53 -5.86 -11.42
CA TRP A 416 -1.43 -7.22 -10.92
C TRP A 416 -1.66 -7.30 -9.41
N GLN A 417 -1.07 -6.38 -8.64
CA GLN A 417 -1.28 -6.29 -7.19
C GLN A 417 -2.70 -5.83 -6.84
N LEU A 418 -3.28 -4.90 -7.61
CA LEU A 418 -4.63 -4.39 -7.38
C LEU A 418 -5.66 -5.52 -7.50
N TYR A 419 -5.66 -6.26 -8.60
CA TYR A 419 -6.63 -7.32 -8.87
C TYR A 419 -6.43 -8.58 -8.02
N ASN A 420 -5.25 -8.77 -7.40
CA ASN A 420 -4.93 -9.94 -6.60
C ASN A 420 -4.67 -9.59 -5.12
N ALA A 421 -3.42 -9.28 -4.77
CA ALA A 421 -2.97 -9.12 -3.39
C ALA A 421 -3.58 -7.93 -2.63
N THR A 422 -4.31 -7.05 -3.30
CA THR A 422 -5.07 -5.95 -2.70
C THR A 422 -6.54 -6.30 -2.55
N THR A 423 -7.23 -6.62 -3.66
CA THR A 423 -8.69 -6.84 -3.64
C THR A 423 -9.09 -8.02 -2.77
N VAL A 424 -8.21 -9.02 -2.58
CA VAL A 424 -8.45 -10.15 -1.67
C VAL A 424 -8.73 -9.72 -0.22
N GLY A 425 -8.17 -8.58 0.20
CA GLY A 425 -8.18 -8.08 1.57
C GLY A 425 -9.55 -7.62 2.08
N MET A 426 -10.52 -7.39 1.19
CA MET A 426 -11.89 -7.00 1.54
C MET A 426 -12.88 -8.05 1.01
N GLY A 427 -13.78 -8.54 1.87
CA GLY A 427 -14.88 -9.39 1.45
C GLY A 427 -15.88 -8.64 0.57
N GLN A 428 -16.65 -9.36 -0.24
CA GLN A 428 -17.57 -8.75 -1.21
C GLN A 428 -18.66 -7.88 -0.58
N ASN A 429 -18.98 -8.12 0.70
CA ASN A 429 -19.96 -7.34 1.45
C ASN A 429 -19.37 -6.08 2.11
N GLY A 430 -18.05 -5.88 2.05
CA GLY A 430 -17.37 -4.70 2.59
C GLY A 430 -17.20 -4.66 4.12
N ASN A 431 -17.63 -5.69 4.84
CA ASN A 431 -17.63 -5.72 6.31
C ASN A 431 -16.73 -6.79 6.93
N THR A 432 -15.96 -7.51 6.10
CA THR A 432 -14.99 -8.51 6.57
C THR A 432 -13.69 -8.41 5.78
N TYR A 433 -12.58 -8.80 6.40
CA TYR A 433 -11.24 -8.51 5.91
C TYR A 433 -10.29 -9.70 6.07
N LEU A 434 -9.23 -9.70 5.27
CA LEU A 434 -8.01 -10.47 5.48
C LEU A 434 -6.86 -9.51 5.73
N TYR A 435 -6.15 -9.71 6.84
CA TYR A 435 -4.94 -8.93 7.14
C TYR A 435 -3.75 -9.47 6.34
N ASN A 436 -3.43 -10.75 6.56
CA ASN A 436 -2.45 -11.51 5.80
C ASN A 436 -3.15 -12.32 4.70
N ASN A 437 -2.52 -12.42 3.53
CA ASN A 437 -3.08 -13.03 2.34
C ASN A 437 -2.31 -14.31 1.98
N PRO A 438 -2.56 -15.45 2.65
CA PRO A 438 -1.84 -16.68 2.41
C PRO A 438 -2.09 -17.22 0.99
N LEU A 439 -1.21 -18.08 0.50
CA LEU A 439 -1.35 -18.79 -0.78
C LEU A 439 -1.63 -20.30 -0.60
N ALA A 440 -1.56 -20.79 0.63
CA ALA A 440 -1.96 -22.15 1.02
C ALA A 440 -2.50 -22.14 2.47
N VAL A 441 -3.68 -22.72 2.69
CA VAL A 441 -4.37 -22.77 3.99
C VAL A 441 -4.96 -24.16 4.24
N HIS A 442 -4.35 -24.95 5.13
CA HIS A 442 -4.77 -26.33 5.41
C HIS A 442 -5.88 -26.44 6.46
N GLN A 443 -5.92 -25.54 7.45
CA GLN A 443 -6.81 -25.66 8.61
C GLN A 443 -8.15 -24.93 8.42
N GLY A 444 -8.38 -24.33 7.25
CA GLY A 444 -9.49 -23.41 7.05
C GLY A 444 -9.17 -21.99 7.55
N VAL A 445 -9.62 -20.97 6.81
CA VAL A 445 -9.66 -19.57 7.26
C VAL A 445 -10.94 -18.93 6.73
N ALA A 446 -11.55 -18.06 7.53
CA ALA A 446 -12.59 -17.13 7.11
C ALA A 446 -12.12 -15.68 7.32
N ARG A 447 -12.69 -14.75 6.54
CA ARG A 447 -12.50 -13.30 6.78
C ARG A 447 -13.06 -12.91 8.15
N ARG A 448 -12.48 -11.87 8.78
CA ARG A 448 -12.94 -11.34 10.07
C ARG A 448 -13.47 -9.93 9.94
N GLU A 449 -14.41 -9.54 10.80
CA GLU A 449 -15.00 -8.19 10.78
C GLU A 449 -14.01 -7.10 11.15
N TRP A 450 -13.08 -7.40 12.07
CA TRP A 450 -12.05 -6.48 12.55
C TRP A 450 -10.89 -7.22 13.21
N TYR A 451 -9.83 -6.49 13.55
CA TYR A 451 -8.64 -6.99 14.24
C TYR A 451 -8.18 -6.00 15.31
N VAL A 452 -7.39 -6.47 16.28
CA VAL A 452 -6.77 -5.58 17.28
C VAL A 452 -5.82 -4.55 16.66
N VAL A 453 -5.20 -4.89 15.53
CA VAL A 453 -4.45 -3.98 14.66
C VAL A 453 -5.20 -3.91 13.33
N PRO A 454 -6.06 -2.90 13.11
CA PRO A 454 -6.90 -2.82 11.91
C PRO A 454 -6.32 -1.86 10.87
N CYS A 455 -5.04 -2.00 10.53
CA CYS A 455 -4.41 -1.09 9.57
C CYS A 455 -4.97 -1.26 8.14
N CYS A 456 -5.41 -2.46 7.76
CA CYS A 456 -5.80 -2.83 6.39
C CYS A 456 -7.16 -2.26 5.93
N PRO A 457 -8.25 -2.34 6.73
CA PRO A 457 -9.60 -1.93 6.29
C PRO A 457 -9.68 -0.51 5.70
N SER A 458 -9.33 0.51 6.47
CA SER A 458 -9.41 1.90 6.01
C SER A 458 -8.38 2.20 4.91
N ASN A 459 -7.24 1.50 4.91
CA ASN A 459 -6.21 1.65 3.87
C ASN A 459 -6.69 1.11 2.50
N LEU A 460 -7.45 0.01 2.48
CA LEU A 460 -8.16 -0.47 1.30
C LEU A 460 -9.20 0.56 0.83
N SER A 461 -10.03 1.05 1.76
CA SER A 461 -11.10 1.99 1.44
C SER A 461 -10.60 3.27 0.79
N ARG A 462 -9.50 3.87 1.29
CA ARG A 462 -8.90 5.05 0.66
C ARG A 462 -8.30 4.75 -0.71
N THR A 463 -7.70 3.58 -0.90
CA THR A 463 -7.09 3.19 -2.19
C THR A 463 -8.15 2.95 -3.24
N PHE A 464 -9.25 2.29 -2.88
CA PHE A 464 -10.39 2.10 -3.79
C PHE A 464 -11.05 3.41 -4.15
N ALA A 465 -11.26 4.31 -3.19
CA ALA A 465 -11.78 5.65 -3.48
C ALA A 465 -10.89 6.42 -4.47
N ASP A 466 -9.57 6.21 -4.42
CA ASP A 466 -8.63 6.82 -5.36
C ASP A 466 -8.50 6.08 -6.71
N LEU A 467 -9.24 5.00 -6.99
CA LEU A 467 -8.99 4.16 -8.17
C LEU A 467 -8.87 4.95 -9.48
N GLY A 468 -9.74 5.94 -9.70
CA GLY A 468 -9.73 6.79 -10.89
C GLY A 468 -8.40 7.53 -11.12
N LYS A 469 -7.73 7.92 -10.03
CA LYS A 469 -6.41 8.58 -10.05
C LYS A 469 -5.35 7.77 -10.78
N TYR A 470 -5.42 6.45 -10.68
CA TYR A 470 -4.41 5.54 -11.18
C TYR A 470 -4.64 5.12 -12.64
N VAL A 471 -5.75 5.54 -13.26
CA VAL A 471 -6.11 5.13 -14.62
C VAL A 471 -5.33 5.91 -15.68
N TYR A 472 -5.14 7.20 -15.46
CA TYR A 472 -4.58 8.13 -16.45
C TYR A 472 -3.48 9.01 -15.88
N SER A 473 -2.53 9.41 -16.72
CA SER A 473 -1.71 10.58 -16.47
C SER A 473 -1.52 11.38 -17.76
N SER A 474 -1.04 12.62 -17.63
CA SER A 474 -0.89 13.51 -18.79
C SER A 474 0.43 14.27 -18.74
N GLU A 475 0.91 14.65 -19.92
CA GLU A 475 1.98 15.63 -20.13
C GLU A 475 1.63 16.43 -21.41
N GLU A 476 2.34 17.51 -21.67
CA GLU A 476 2.17 18.25 -22.91
C GLU A 476 2.29 17.29 -24.13
N GLY A 477 1.25 17.27 -24.98
CA GLY A 477 1.17 16.40 -26.15
C GLY A 477 1.07 14.89 -25.87
N ASN A 478 0.88 14.44 -24.63
CA ASN A 478 0.85 13.02 -24.26
C ASN A 478 -0.28 12.69 -23.28
N VAL A 479 -1.09 11.69 -23.61
CA VAL A 479 -1.99 11.01 -22.67
C VAL A 479 -1.43 9.61 -22.41
N TRP A 480 -1.38 9.20 -21.15
CA TRP A 480 -0.95 7.88 -20.74
C TRP A 480 -2.13 7.13 -20.12
N ILE A 481 -2.42 5.94 -20.64
CA ILE A 481 -3.46 5.06 -20.12
C ILE A 481 -2.78 3.89 -19.42
N HIS A 482 -2.81 3.94 -18.09
CA HIS A 482 -2.13 3.01 -17.20
C HIS A 482 -2.99 1.79 -16.89
N GLN A 483 -4.29 1.97 -16.70
CA GLN A 483 -5.21 0.89 -16.33
C GLN A 483 -6.37 0.83 -17.31
N TYR A 484 -6.84 -0.38 -17.60
CA TYR A 484 -8.02 -0.60 -18.46
C TYR A 484 -9.26 -0.78 -17.61
N VAL A 485 -9.59 0.27 -16.85
CA VAL A 485 -10.79 0.40 -16.03
C VAL A 485 -11.80 1.25 -16.79
N GLY A 486 -13.04 0.76 -16.92
CA GLY A 486 -14.15 1.49 -17.53
C GLY A 486 -14.30 2.86 -16.89
N SER A 487 -14.10 3.92 -17.66
CA SER A 487 -14.05 5.28 -17.11
C SER A 487 -14.15 6.37 -18.17
N GLU A 488 -14.46 7.58 -17.72
CA GLU A 488 -14.52 8.79 -18.53
C GLU A 488 -13.75 9.92 -17.84
N THR A 489 -12.97 10.67 -18.61
CA THR A 489 -12.23 11.83 -18.11
C THR A 489 -12.02 12.89 -19.20
N THR A 490 -11.60 14.09 -18.79
CA THR A 490 -11.05 15.10 -19.70
C THR A 490 -9.64 15.45 -19.23
N VAL A 491 -8.66 15.26 -20.11
CA VAL A 491 -7.24 15.54 -19.87
C VAL A 491 -6.79 16.72 -20.71
N ASP A 492 -5.80 17.46 -20.21
CA ASP A 492 -5.21 18.58 -20.97
C ASP A 492 -3.86 18.17 -21.56
N VAL A 493 -3.75 18.23 -22.88
CA VAL A 493 -2.49 18.04 -23.63
C VAL A 493 -2.11 19.32 -24.39
N GLY A 494 -2.43 20.46 -23.78
CA GLY A 494 -2.47 21.81 -24.37
C GLY A 494 -3.76 22.10 -25.13
N VAL A 495 -4.72 21.18 -25.11
CA VAL A 495 -6.15 21.33 -25.43
C VAL A 495 -6.91 20.30 -24.59
N PRO A 496 -8.16 20.56 -24.20
CA PRO A 496 -8.98 19.56 -23.53
C PRO A 496 -9.29 18.39 -24.47
N VAL A 497 -9.03 17.17 -24.00
CA VAL A 497 -9.29 15.91 -24.69
C VAL A 497 -10.17 15.04 -23.81
N LYS A 498 -11.37 14.72 -24.30
CA LYS A 498 -12.24 13.73 -23.67
C LYS A 498 -11.71 12.34 -24.00
N VAL A 499 -11.53 11.52 -22.97
CA VAL A 499 -11.15 10.12 -23.09
C VAL A 499 -12.21 9.28 -22.41
N LYS A 500 -12.73 8.28 -23.11
CA LYS A 500 -13.65 7.27 -22.55
C LYS A 500 -13.07 5.89 -22.82
N VAL A 501 -12.89 5.12 -21.77
CA VAL A 501 -12.47 3.71 -21.81
C VAL A 501 -13.69 2.86 -21.48
N GLU A 502 -14.00 1.92 -22.37
CA GLU A 502 -14.93 0.82 -22.14
C GLU A 502 -14.09 -0.46 -22.08
N SER A 503 -14.16 -1.19 -20.97
CA SER A 503 -13.30 -2.34 -20.71
C SER A 503 -14.12 -3.54 -20.28
N GLY A 504 -13.77 -4.70 -20.84
CA GLY A 504 -14.28 -5.99 -20.42
C GLY A 504 -13.44 -6.65 -19.32
N LEU A 505 -12.35 -6.01 -18.87
CA LEU A 505 -11.52 -6.57 -17.80
C LEU A 505 -12.29 -6.64 -16.46
N PRO A 506 -11.93 -7.60 -15.60
CA PRO A 506 -10.91 -8.63 -15.80
C PRO A 506 -11.44 -9.89 -16.52
N TRP A 507 -12.67 -9.88 -17.04
CA TRP A 507 -13.35 -11.07 -17.54
C TRP A 507 -13.07 -11.35 -19.03
N THR A 508 -12.99 -10.32 -19.85
CA THR A 508 -12.67 -10.42 -21.28
C THR A 508 -11.59 -9.40 -21.65
N GLY A 509 -10.84 -9.67 -22.72
CA GLY A 509 -9.75 -8.79 -23.17
C GLY A 509 -10.20 -7.58 -23.97
N LYS A 510 -11.50 -7.40 -24.19
CA LYS A 510 -12.05 -6.35 -25.07
C LYS A 510 -11.90 -4.98 -24.43
N VAL A 511 -11.27 -4.05 -25.16
CA VAL A 511 -11.13 -2.65 -24.75
C VAL A 511 -11.46 -1.75 -25.93
N ARG A 512 -12.27 -0.74 -25.68
CA ARG A 512 -12.62 0.32 -26.63
C ARG A 512 -12.31 1.68 -25.99
N ILE A 513 -11.56 2.52 -26.69
CA ILE A 513 -11.11 3.83 -26.19
C ILE A 513 -11.53 4.90 -27.18
N LEU A 514 -12.45 5.77 -26.77
CA LEU A 514 -12.80 6.99 -27.52
C LEU A 514 -11.86 8.12 -27.10
N VAL A 515 -11.23 8.75 -28.09
CA VAL A 515 -10.39 9.95 -27.94
C VAL A 515 -11.03 11.08 -28.73
N LYS A 516 -11.39 12.17 -28.05
CA LYS A 516 -12.09 13.30 -28.67
C LYS A 516 -11.54 14.64 -28.17
N PRO A 517 -10.63 15.29 -28.91
CA PRO A 517 -10.17 16.64 -28.60
C PRO A 517 -11.25 17.69 -28.91
N GLY A 518 -11.18 18.86 -28.26
CA GLY A 518 -12.08 19.99 -28.57
C GLY A 518 -11.82 20.63 -29.94
N ILE A 519 -10.59 20.52 -30.43
CA ILE A 519 -10.16 20.99 -31.76
C ILE A 519 -9.24 19.94 -32.39
N GLN A 520 -9.07 19.97 -33.71
CA GLN A 520 -8.11 19.09 -34.37
C GLN A 520 -6.69 19.37 -33.85
N LYS A 521 -6.02 18.35 -33.32
CA LYS A 521 -4.67 18.50 -32.76
C LYS A 521 -3.86 17.21 -32.87
N GLY A 522 -2.56 17.36 -33.14
CA GLY A 522 -1.59 16.27 -33.04
C GLY A 522 -1.16 16.01 -31.60
N PHE A 523 -1.32 14.79 -31.11
CA PHE A 523 -0.79 14.35 -29.80
C PHE A 523 -0.67 12.82 -29.73
N LYS A 524 0.04 12.35 -28.71
CA LYS A 524 0.30 10.92 -28.45
C LYS A 524 -0.70 10.34 -27.46
N ILE A 525 -1.17 9.13 -27.76
CA ILE A 525 -1.79 8.23 -26.78
C ILE A 525 -0.82 7.10 -26.50
N ASN A 526 -0.45 6.89 -25.23
CA ASN A 526 0.43 5.82 -24.77
C ASN A 526 -0.43 4.76 -24.06
N LEU A 527 -0.54 3.57 -24.64
CA LEU A 527 -1.36 2.47 -24.13
C LEU A 527 -0.46 1.41 -23.50
N ARG A 528 -0.67 1.05 -22.23
CA ARG A 528 0.11 -0.03 -21.61
C ARG A 528 -0.19 -1.35 -22.31
N LYS A 529 0.82 -2.03 -22.84
CA LYS A 529 0.75 -3.45 -23.18
C LYS A 529 1.07 -4.28 -21.94
N PRO A 530 0.08 -4.97 -21.33
CA PRO A 530 0.33 -5.71 -20.09
C PRO A 530 1.25 -6.90 -20.32
N SER A 531 2.06 -7.24 -19.33
CA SER A 531 2.99 -8.38 -19.42
C SER A 531 2.28 -9.73 -19.51
N TRP A 532 1.06 -9.82 -18.95
CA TRP A 532 0.23 -11.02 -19.01
C TRP A 532 -0.48 -11.23 -20.37
N ALA A 533 -0.57 -10.20 -21.21
CA ALA A 533 -1.34 -10.23 -22.46
C ALA A 533 -0.56 -10.83 -23.65
N ALA A 534 0.61 -11.41 -23.39
CA ALA A 534 1.42 -12.15 -24.35
C ALA A 534 1.76 -13.52 -23.76
N ALA A 535 1.87 -14.53 -24.61
CA ALA A 535 2.32 -15.85 -24.18
C ALA A 535 3.71 -15.74 -23.53
N SER A 536 3.88 -16.38 -22.38
CA SER A 536 5.18 -16.44 -21.71
C SER A 536 6.12 -17.35 -22.49
N LEU A 537 6.85 -16.80 -23.46
CA LEU A 537 7.85 -17.53 -24.24
C LEU A 537 9.16 -17.59 -23.45
N GLY A 538 9.49 -18.75 -22.88
CA GLY A 538 10.80 -19.01 -22.25
C GLY A 538 10.75 -19.44 -20.77
N GLU A 539 11.94 -19.61 -20.17
CA GLU A 539 12.08 -19.94 -18.75
C GLU A 539 11.63 -18.77 -17.86
N GLN A 540 10.88 -19.08 -16.80
CA GLN A 540 10.45 -18.10 -15.81
C GLN A 540 11.65 -17.55 -15.03
N THR A 541 11.94 -16.26 -15.19
CA THR A 541 13.14 -15.62 -14.59
C THR A 541 12.89 -15.09 -13.18
N THR A 542 11.63 -14.85 -12.81
CA THR A 542 11.24 -14.36 -11.49
C THR A 542 10.92 -15.51 -10.53
N ALA A 543 11.06 -15.26 -9.23
CA ALA A 543 10.77 -16.27 -8.22
C ALA A 543 9.33 -16.79 -8.29
N SER A 544 8.36 -15.95 -8.64
CA SER A 544 6.94 -16.31 -8.68
C SER A 544 6.43 -16.79 -10.05
N GLY A 545 7.16 -16.55 -11.13
CA GLY A 545 6.70 -16.82 -12.50
C GLY A 545 5.79 -15.74 -13.10
N TYR A 546 5.64 -14.59 -12.44
CA TYR A 546 5.08 -13.37 -13.04
C TYR A 546 6.18 -12.33 -13.21
N ASP A 547 6.25 -11.69 -14.38
CA ASP A 547 7.29 -10.71 -14.69
C ASP A 547 6.72 -9.43 -15.32
N PRO A 548 6.44 -8.39 -14.52
CA PRO A 548 5.92 -7.12 -15.01
C PRO A 548 6.91 -6.33 -15.88
N ARG A 549 8.20 -6.70 -15.90
CA ARG A 549 9.24 -5.99 -16.65
C ARG A 549 9.06 -6.10 -18.17
N ASN A 550 8.28 -7.06 -18.61
CA ASN A 550 7.96 -7.25 -20.04
C ASN A 550 6.87 -6.29 -20.55
N ALA A 551 6.21 -5.55 -19.65
CA ALA A 551 5.22 -4.55 -20.04
C ALA A 551 5.89 -3.31 -20.65
N HIS A 552 5.25 -2.72 -21.67
CA HIS A 552 5.71 -1.50 -22.34
C HIS A 552 4.52 -0.62 -22.74
N TYR A 553 4.77 0.61 -23.19
CA TYR A 553 3.73 1.46 -23.77
C TYR A 553 3.79 1.43 -25.29
N ASP A 554 2.68 1.10 -25.94
CA ASP A 554 2.49 1.33 -27.36
C ASP A 554 2.08 2.79 -27.57
N THR A 555 2.88 3.53 -28.35
CA THR A 555 2.69 4.97 -28.56
C THR A 555 2.04 5.25 -29.92
N PHE A 556 0.88 5.87 -29.90
CA PHE A 556 0.13 6.27 -31.09
C PHE A 556 0.17 7.79 -31.27
N LEU A 557 1.05 8.28 -32.15
CA LEU A 557 1.04 9.68 -32.58
C LEU A 557 0.10 9.84 -33.77
N ARG A 558 -0.95 10.65 -33.61
CA ARG A 558 -1.93 10.97 -34.67
C ARG A 558 -2.36 12.42 -34.59
N VAL A 559 -2.96 12.92 -35.68
CA VAL A 559 -3.76 14.14 -35.67
C VAL A 559 -5.21 13.72 -35.42
N TRP A 560 -5.71 14.02 -34.22
CA TRP A 560 -7.01 13.54 -33.77
C TRP A 560 -8.12 14.48 -34.21
N SER A 561 -9.19 13.90 -34.77
CA SER A 561 -10.38 14.63 -35.21
C SER A 561 -11.25 15.09 -34.02
N PRO A 562 -11.82 16.31 -34.05
CA PRO A 562 -12.77 16.78 -33.03
C PRO A 562 -14.12 16.04 -33.09
N GLN A 563 -14.40 15.28 -34.15
CA GLN A 563 -15.56 14.37 -34.20
C GLN A 563 -15.36 13.18 -33.26
N GLY A 564 -14.11 12.83 -32.94
CA GLY A 564 -13.71 11.73 -32.07
C GLY A 564 -13.34 10.48 -32.87
N GLU A 565 -12.33 9.76 -32.39
CA GLU A 565 -11.84 8.51 -32.98
C GLU A 565 -11.83 7.42 -31.92
N THR A 566 -12.02 6.17 -32.35
CA THR A 566 -12.06 5.02 -31.45
C THR A 566 -10.89 4.07 -31.75
N LEU A 567 -10.16 3.70 -30.70
CA LEU A 567 -9.21 2.60 -30.71
C LEU A 567 -9.87 1.36 -30.11
N GLU A 568 -9.82 0.24 -30.82
CA GLU A 568 -10.37 -1.04 -30.35
C GLU A 568 -9.31 -2.12 -30.44
N PHE A 569 -9.21 -2.92 -29.40
CA PHE A 569 -8.33 -4.08 -29.36
C PHE A 569 -8.86 -5.12 -28.37
N ASN A 570 -8.33 -6.34 -28.49
CA ASN A 570 -8.65 -7.45 -27.61
C ASN A 570 -7.36 -8.06 -27.08
N PHE A 571 -7.16 -8.07 -25.76
CA PHE A 571 -6.07 -8.78 -25.13
C PHE A 571 -6.29 -10.29 -25.18
N ASP A 572 -5.19 -11.03 -25.30
CA ASP A 572 -5.20 -12.47 -25.11
C ASP A 572 -5.47 -12.78 -23.63
N MET A 573 -6.54 -13.51 -23.37
CA MET A 573 -6.97 -13.95 -22.03
C MET A 573 -6.77 -15.46 -21.86
N SER A 574 -5.85 -16.07 -22.60
CA SER A 574 -5.54 -17.49 -22.48
C SER A 574 -5.13 -17.87 -21.07
N ILE A 575 -5.52 -19.07 -20.64
CA ILE A 575 -5.10 -19.65 -19.37
C ILE A 575 -3.60 -19.92 -19.42
N GLN A 576 -2.86 -19.35 -18.48
CA GLN A 576 -1.41 -19.48 -18.37
C GLN A 576 -1.03 -20.31 -17.13
N LEU A 577 -0.09 -21.22 -17.32
CA LEU A 577 0.54 -21.97 -16.23
C LEU A 577 1.85 -21.29 -15.83
N ARG A 578 1.87 -20.73 -14.62
CA ARG A 578 3.07 -20.08 -14.08
C ARG A 578 3.80 -21.04 -13.17
N ARG A 579 5.12 -21.14 -13.36
CA ARG A 579 6.01 -21.95 -12.52
C ARG A 579 6.90 -21.03 -11.70
N ALA A 580 7.07 -21.35 -10.43
CA ALA A 580 8.06 -20.66 -9.60
C ALA A 580 9.48 -21.01 -10.08
N HIS A 581 10.42 -20.11 -9.87
CA HIS A 581 11.84 -20.38 -10.13
C HIS A 581 12.30 -21.61 -9.32
N PRO A 582 13.16 -22.51 -9.85
CA PRO A 582 13.61 -23.73 -9.14
C PRO A 582 14.27 -23.53 -7.76
N LYS A 583 14.72 -22.29 -7.47
CA LYS A 583 15.28 -21.89 -6.16
C LYS A 583 14.20 -21.70 -5.09
N VAL A 584 12.94 -21.52 -5.47
CA VAL A 584 11.82 -21.46 -4.53
C VAL A 584 11.50 -22.89 -4.09
N LYS A 585 11.83 -23.19 -2.84
CA LYS A 585 11.65 -24.53 -2.27
C LYS A 585 10.18 -24.93 -2.27
N GLY A 586 9.90 -26.23 -2.46
CA GLY A 586 8.54 -26.78 -2.37
C GLY A 586 7.62 -26.53 -3.57
N HIS A 587 8.12 -25.89 -4.65
CA HIS A 587 7.34 -25.56 -5.84
C HIS A 587 7.68 -26.42 -7.08
N VAL A 588 8.69 -27.30 -6.97
CA VAL A 588 9.01 -28.26 -8.05
C VAL A 588 7.79 -29.13 -8.34
N GLY A 589 7.41 -29.25 -9.62
CA GLY A 589 6.22 -29.99 -10.03
C GLY A 589 4.89 -29.30 -9.67
N LYS A 590 4.91 -27.99 -9.34
CA LYS A 590 3.70 -27.20 -9.11
C LYS A 590 3.54 -26.08 -10.13
N VAL A 591 2.30 -25.66 -10.35
CA VAL A 591 1.92 -24.52 -11.18
C VAL A 591 0.90 -23.64 -10.46
N ALA A 592 0.93 -22.35 -10.73
CA ALA A 592 -0.16 -21.41 -10.43
C ALA A 592 -0.90 -21.11 -11.74
N ILE A 593 -2.22 -21.07 -11.68
CA ILE A 593 -3.05 -20.78 -12.85
C ILE A 593 -3.37 -19.28 -12.87
N THR A 594 -3.19 -18.64 -14.03
CA THR A 594 -3.56 -17.24 -14.23
C THR A 594 -4.31 -17.04 -15.54
N ARG A 595 -5.20 -16.05 -15.59
CA ARG A 595 -5.95 -15.68 -16.79
C ARG A 595 -6.14 -14.16 -16.80
N GLY A 596 -5.64 -13.48 -17.82
CA GLY A 596 -5.57 -12.03 -17.80
C GLY A 596 -4.77 -11.52 -16.58
N PRO A 597 -5.25 -10.49 -15.86
CA PRO A 597 -4.60 -9.97 -14.66
C PRO A 597 -4.89 -10.80 -13.38
N LEU A 598 -5.61 -11.93 -13.48
CA LEU A 598 -6.08 -12.69 -12.32
C LEU A 598 -5.24 -13.94 -12.06
N VAL A 599 -4.87 -14.12 -10.79
CA VAL A 599 -4.41 -15.40 -10.22
C VAL A 599 -5.62 -16.19 -9.75
N TYR A 600 -5.58 -17.51 -9.92
CA TYR A 600 -6.64 -18.43 -9.52
C TYR A 600 -6.21 -19.34 -8.38
N CYS A 601 -7.18 -19.87 -7.64
CA CYS A 601 -6.97 -20.83 -6.55
C CYS A 601 -8.03 -21.94 -6.55
N LEU A 602 -7.69 -23.08 -5.94
CA LEU A 602 -8.66 -24.08 -5.50
C LEU A 602 -9.15 -23.72 -4.10
N GLU A 603 -10.46 -23.76 -3.89
CA GLU A 603 -11.09 -23.67 -2.57
C GLU A 603 -11.80 -25.00 -2.27
N SER A 604 -11.71 -25.51 -1.04
CA SER A 604 -12.28 -26.82 -0.70
C SER A 604 -13.79 -26.90 -0.90
N VAL A 605 -14.50 -25.78 -0.75
CA VAL A 605 -15.96 -25.70 -0.95
C VAL A 605 -16.38 -26.01 -2.40
N ASP A 606 -15.54 -25.71 -3.39
CA ASP A 606 -15.83 -25.96 -4.80
C ASP A 606 -15.38 -27.35 -5.26
N ASN A 607 -14.57 -28.04 -4.45
CA ASN A 607 -13.86 -29.26 -4.80
C ASN A 607 -14.16 -30.39 -3.79
N PRO A 608 -15.44 -30.74 -3.54
CA PRO A 608 -15.79 -31.74 -2.55
C PRO A 608 -15.23 -33.12 -2.91
N GLY A 609 -14.69 -33.83 -1.92
CA GLY A 609 -14.09 -35.16 -2.10
C GLY A 609 -12.71 -35.16 -2.79
N VAL A 610 -12.13 -33.98 -3.04
CA VAL A 610 -10.77 -33.83 -3.55
C VAL A 610 -9.88 -33.22 -2.46
N ASP A 611 -8.75 -33.88 -2.17
CA ASP A 611 -7.66 -33.23 -1.44
C ASP A 611 -6.96 -32.25 -2.40
N ILE A 612 -7.29 -30.97 -2.27
CA ILE A 612 -6.78 -29.90 -3.14
C ILE A 612 -5.25 -29.73 -3.07
N PHE A 613 -4.59 -30.21 -2.01
CA PHE A 613 -3.13 -30.14 -1.85
C PHE A 613 -2.41 -31.31 -2.52
N ALA A 614 -3.07 -32.47 -2.63
CA ALA A 614 -2.54 -33.67 -3.29
C ALA A 614 -2.95 -33.77 -4.77
N ALA A 615 -3.99 -33.03 -5.19
CA ALA A 615 -4.50 -33.01 -6.56
C ALA A 615 -3.38 -32.83 -7.60
N GLN A 616 -3.36 -33.73 -8.60
CA GLN A 616 -2.46 -33.68 -9.76
C GLN A 616 -3.25 -33.19 -10.96
N LEU A 617 -3.07 -31.94 -11.35
CA LEU A 617 -3.76 -31.31 -12.46
C LEU A 617 -3.35 -31.93 -13.80
N ASP A 618 -4.33 -32.25 -14.65
CA ASP A 618 -4.14 -32.42 -16.10
C ASP A 618 -4.29 -31.04 -16.78
N PRO A 619 -3.20 -30.41 -17.24
CA PRO A 619 -3.26 -29.07 -17.81
C PRO A 619 -4.03 -29.01 -19.14
N ALA A 620 -4.14 -30.12 -19.88
CA ALA A 620 -4.87 -30.17 -21.14
C ALA A 620 -6.40 -30.09 -20.94
N SER A 621 -6.87 -30.34 -19.72
CA SER A 621 -8.28 -30.30 -19.36
C SER A 621 -8.81 -28.89 -19.03
N LEU A 622 -7.92 -27.88 -18.98
CA LEU A 622 -8.27 -26.55 -18.50
C LEU A 622 -9.16 -25.79 -19.50
N GLN A 623 -10.30 -25.29 -19.02
CA GLN A 623 -11.23 -24.47 -19.79
C GLN A 623 -11.85 -23.39 -18.90
N ASP A 624 -11.98 -22.18 -19.42
CA ASP A 624 -12.63 -21.09 -18.71
C ASP A 624 -14.12 -20.98 -19.06
N GLU A 625 -14.94 -20.61 -18.07
CA GLU A 625 -16.38 -20.39 -18.23
C GLU A 625 -16.80 -19.14 -17.46
N LEU A 626 -17.54 -18.23 -18.11
CA LEU A 626 -18.18 -17.12 -17.42
C LEU A 626 -19.43 -17.62 -16.68
N VAL A 627 -19.45 -17.45 -15.36
CA VAL A 627 -20.55 -17.86 -14.47
C VAL A 627 -21.14 -16.62 -13.80
N PRO A 628 -22.28 -16.09 -14.31
CA PRO A 628 -22.86 -14.82 -13.84
C PRO A 628 -23.34 -14.83 -12.38
N ASP A 629 -23.81 -15.98 -11.88
CA ASP A 629 -24.48 -16.06 -10.57
C ASP A 629 -23.52 -16.37 -9.41
N LEU A 630 -22.33 -16.90 -9.71
CA LEU A 630 -21.37 -17.27 -8.67
C LEU A 630 -20.52 -16.06 -8.28
N LEU A 631 -20.57 -15.71 -6.99
CA LEU A 631 -19.72 -14.66 -6.39
C LEU A 631 -19.87 -13.31 -7.11
N GLY A 632 -21.10 -12.95 -7.52
CA GLY A 632 -21.41 -11.69 -8.19
C GLY A 632 -20.93 -11.62 -9.65
N GLY A 633 -20.71 -12.77 -10.28
CA GLY A 633 -20.28 -12.89 -11.67
C GLY A 633 -18.76 -13.00 -11.78
N CYS A 634 -18.27 -14.17 -12.17
CA CYS A 634 -16.85 -14.40 -12.35
C CYS A 634 -16.57 -15.40 -13.49
N VAL A 635 -15.33 -15.42 -13.97
CA VAL A 635 -14.85 -16.48 -14.86
C VAL A 635 -14.24 -17.58 -14.00
N LEU A 636 -14.84 -18.78 -14.02
CA LEU A 636 -14.27 -19.99 -13.46
C LEU A 636 -13.26 -20.61 -14.41
N ILE A 637 -12.29 -21.33 -13.86
CA ILE A 637 -11.48 -22.26 -14.65
C ILE A 637 -11.83 -23.66 -14.17
N HIS A 638 -12.35 -24.47 -15.08
CA HIS A 638 -12.55 -25.90 -14.89
C HIS A 638 -11.28 -26.64 -15.26
N GLY A 639 -11.04 -27.75 -14.58
CA GLY A 639 -10.01 -28.71 -14.94
C GLY A 639 -10.36 -30.08 -14.41
N ARG A 640 -9.42 -31.00 -14.57
CA ARG A 640 -9.49 -32.34 -14.01
C ARG A 640 -8.16 -32.72 -13.40
N THR A 641 -8.21 -33.59 -12.41
CA THR A 641 -7.03 -34.33 -12.01
C THR A 641 -6.67 -35.37 -13.07
N THR A 642 -5.43 -35.89 -13.05
CA THR A 642 -5.00 -36.95 -13.96
C THR A 642 -5.78 -38.26 -13.79
N ASP A 643 -6.43 -38.49 -12.64
CA ASP A 643 -7.37 -39.59 -12.38
C ASP A 643 -8.84 -39.23 -12.70
N GLY A 644 -9.08 -38.08 -13.34
CA GLY A 644 -10.36 -37.69 -13.93
C GLY A 644 -11.34 -36.96 -13.02
N LYS A 645 -10.99 -36.70 -11.75
CA LYS A 645 -11.84 -35.95 -10.81
C LYS A 645 -11.92 -34.47 -11.22
N PRO A 646 -13.10 -33.85 -11.17
CA PRO A 646 -13.25 -32.45 -11.55
C PRO A 646 -12.52 -31.53 -10.57
N LEU A 647 -11.92 -30.47 -11.10
CA LEU A 647 -11.34 -29.35 -10.35
C LEU A 647 -12.02 -28.06 -10.78
N LYS A 648 -12.32 -27.19 -9.81
CA LYS A 648 -12.87 -25.86 -10.02
C LYS A 648 -11.97 -24.83 -9.36
N PHE A 649 -11.48 -23.91 -10.17
CA PHE A 649 -10.65 -22.80 -9.75
C PHE A 649 -11.46 -21.50 -9.82
N ILE A 650 -11.35 -20.69 -8.78
CA ILE A 650 -11.93 -19.35 -8.71
C ILE A 650 -10.81 -18.29 -8.73
N PRO A 651 -11.09 -17.04 -9.14
CA PRO A 651 -10.16 -15.95 -8.93
C PRO A 651 -9.75 -15.83 -7.46
N TYR A 652 -8.45 -15.73 -7.20
CA TYR A 652 -7.86 -15.70 -5.86
C TYR A 652 -8.51 -14.63 -4.99
N PHE A 653 -8.77 -13.43 -5.51
CA PHE A 653 -9.36 -12.37 -4.71
C PHE A 653 -10.78 -12.68 -4.19
N LEU A 654 -11.48 -13.66 -4.78
CA LEU A 654 -12.83 -14.08 -4.37
C LEU A 654 -12.86 -15.17 -3.29
N TRP A 655 -11.73 -15.79 -2.96
CA TRP A 655 -11.69 -16.86 -1.94
C TRP A 655 -12.20 -16.36 -0.58
N ALA A 656 -12.60 -17.26 0.32
CA ALA A 656 -13.05 -16.96 1.69
C ALA A 656 -14.29 -16.05 1.80
N ASN A 657 -15.11 -15.94 0.75
CA ASN A 657 -16.41 -15.24 0.79
C ASN A 657 -17.59 -16.18 1.15
N ARG A 658 -17.33 -17.48 1.35
CA ARG A 658 -18.36 -18.53 1.51
C ARG A 658 -18.18 -19.35 2.80
N GLY A 659 -17.58 -18.73 3.82
CA GLY A 659 -17.28 -19.36 5.09
C GLY A 659 -15.84 -19.84 5.20
N GLU A 660 -15.57 -20.63 6.23
CA GLU A 660 -14.26 -21.21 6.48
C GLU A 660 -13.94 -22.32 5.47
N SER A 661 -12.81 -22.19 4.78
CA SER A 661 -12.41 -23.12 3.71
C SER A 661 -10.90 -23.30 3.64
N GLN A 662 -10.46 -24.47 3.20
CA GLN A 662 -9.07 -24.66 2.76
C GLN A 662 -8.87 -24.04 1.38
N MET A 663 -7.65 -23.60 1.08
CA MET A 663 -7.34 -23.00 -0.22
C MET A 663 -5.88 -23.24 -0.61
N THR A 664 -5.61 -23.41 -1.90
CA THR A 664 -4.25 -23.37 -2.46
C THR A 664 -4.20 -22.68 -3.83
N VAL A 665 -3.17 -21.85 -4.04
CA VAL A 665 -2.84 -21.23 -5.34
C VAL A 665 -1.94 -22.15 -6.18
N TRP A 666 -1.04 -22.89 -5.54
CA TRP A 666 -0.09 -23.77 -6.21
C TRP A 666 -0.59 -25.21 -6.20
N VAL A 667 -0.83 -25.76 -7.38
CA VAL A 667 -1.33 -27.13 -7.58
C VAL A 667 -0.27 -28.00 -8.23
N ASN A 668 -0.29 -29.31 -7.93
CA ASN A 668 0.69 -30.21 -8.55
C ASN A 668 0.35 -30.41 -10.02
N CYS A 669 1.36 -30.34 -10.89
CA CYS A 669 1.27 -30.53 -12.33
C CYS A 669 2.64 -31.05 -12.80
N LYS A 670 2.69 -32.36 -13.07
CA LYS A 670 3.90 -33.06 -13.50
C LYS A 670 4.24 -32.78 -14.96
#